data_AF-C3MQ96-F1
#
_entry.id   AF-C3MQ96-F1
#
_cell.length_a   1.000
_cell.length_b   1.000
_cell.length_c   1.000
_cell.angle_alpha   90.00
_cell.angle_beta   90.00
_cell.angle_gamma   90.00
#
_symmetry.space_group_name_H-M   'P 1'
#
loop_
_entity.id
_entity.type
_entity.pdbx_description
1 polymer ?
#
loop_
_entity_poly.entity_id
_entity_poly.type
_entity_poly.pdbx_seq_one_letter_code
_entity_poly.pdbx_strand_id
1 'polypeptide(L)'
;MDKLQWAKWFIDHGFAIFPIDAETKKPVIKEWQKYSTTPLTDEEKKQYLEMIEKGYNYAVPGGQQNLVILDFEDKELLKAWISEDELNKLCKSTLCVDTPHGGLHVYVTADEIPDHKFNPMFEKDGKGVADLQSFNSYVVAPGSCINHKFCTSDKCPWKGQDYVTCYIPNNNININKEDLKELLKFLADKGKKIGIELSSSARAWLYEKEKEEESTPEDIKKLQEEMAKYDRYKGKTIDAIRSDVCKKLKENVEPSKKTKQIFKTVYGVVCEKKNYSDLGLDRSRGDWHVITILLSLGVTNVETLKRFLPNDSKVFAPKWGKYFAHTLKKAWKFAKHALEFQVQINGKKETEAKKIAKTIITDAILERFKIKTFRQVTGHNQAIIGVFTWDKKKGVYVPFDKEIRKAIRRTAELLEIRSRDKKTLARLSKRDVDDIFDEIKDLTLTPLPKEPLRIAFTNGTLEWTDTGLMWHDAKERSPKIYAFYYLPWEVKIEEIEKFQGKEITVQDIEQLARGLCPKSLEAFKSWVDDKWVTLFEIIGYTLYPEIKFRKAFMLVGEGKNGKSTFINLVKKILGEYAISISPRELFDSQNRFIVSNLYHKLANAVAESKDYSIDDMDRFKRLTGGDWFTADVKFKDPITFKNIAKLIVASNNMPYIRDTNDKAFWHRWIIIEFPHQFPDDDTWFDKTFTEDEINGIVTVSLLAFARTVQRKHFDFEQTEREVMDIWLSRTDSVYAFISEYTKRGIITLDPKNADLWVKRVELYRLYKDYCIDQGFKGVGGKAFARRVREYFGIMTVLKNVDGKRVRAFVGITIDELSKAQLDMSYANILDEFINYIKNNNGAIKEFWEIVREFGDQAKANRFVTWCLQRRFCYQRGIDVFEIHT
;
A
#
# COMPACT_ATOMS: atom_id res chain seq x y z
N MET A 1 6.85 49.89 30.95
CA MET A 1 5.65 49.48 31.70
C MET A 1 5.95 48.16 32.39
N ASP A 2 5.55 48.00 33.65
CA ASP A 2 5.59 46.69 34.32
C ASP A 2 4.47 45.76 33.80
N LYS A 3 4.44 44.49 34.27
CA LYS A 3 3.45 43.48 33.85
C LYS A 3 2.01 43.96 34.02
N LEU A 4 1.69 44.62 35.13
CA LEU A 4 0.34 45.09 35.44
C LEU A 4 -0.03 46.31 34.58
N GLN A 5 0.92 47.21 34.35
CA GLN A 5 0.76 48.36 33.46
C GLN A 5 0.50 47.92 32.01
N TRP A 6 1.20 46.91 31.52
CA TRP A 6 0.93 46.34 30.19
C TRP A 6 -0.42 45.63 30.11
N ALA A 7 -0.79 44.86 31.14
CA ALA A 7 -2.12 44.24 31.18
C ALA A 7 -3.24 45.28 31.13
N LYS A 8 -3.12 46.38 31.88
CA LYS A 8 -4.03 47.53 31.81
C LYS A 8 -4.03 48.15 30.42
N TRP A 9 -2.84 48.36 29.85
CA TRP A 9 -2.71 48.92 28.50
C TRP A 9 -3.46 48.10 27.44
N PHE A 10 -3.35 46.76 27.44
CA PHE A 10 -4.11 45.93 26.48
C PHE A 10 -5.62 46.09 26.64
N ILE A 11 -6.12 46.10 27.88
CA ILE A 11 -7.54 46.30 28.18
C ILE A 11 -8.02 47.68 27.72
N ASP A 12 -7.24 48.73 28.01
CA ASP A 12 -7.57 50.11 27.65
C ASP A 12 -7.59 50.32 26.12
N HIS A 13 -6.83 49.50 25.37
CA HIS A 13 -6.83 49.45 23.91
C HIS A 13 -7.84 48.44 23.35
N GLY A 14 -8.74 47.94 24.19
CA GLY A 14 -9.87 47.08 23.82
C GLY A 14 -9.53 45.60 23.62
N PHE A 15 -8.29 45.19 23.88
CA PHE A 15 -7.88 43.78 23.78
C PHE A 15 -8.23 43.04 25.07
N ALA A 16 -8.96 41.95 24.93
CA ALA A 16 -9.16 40.97 25.97
C ALA A 16 -7.83 40.31 26.35
N ILE A 17 -7.69 40.05 27.64
CA ILE A 17 -6.59 39.29 28.24
C ILE A 17 -7.16 38.22 29.17
N PHE A 18 -6.36 37.23 29.53
CA PHE A 18 -6.73 36.31 30.59
C PHE A 18 -5.51 35.84 31.39
N PRO A 19 -5.70 35.49 32.68
CA PRO A 19 -4.62 35.04 33.54
C PRO A 19 -4.15 33.63 33.15
N ILE A 20 -2.83 33.45 33.15
CA ILE A 20 -2.16 32.17 32.97
C ILE A 20 -1.31 31.87 34.18
N ASP A 21 -1.18 30.58 34.46
CA ASP A 21 -0.30 30.10 35.51
C ASP A 21 1.17 30.45 35.19
N ALA A 22 1.88 30.99 36.18
CA ALA A 22 3.22 31.56 36.00
C ALA A 22 4.27 30.49 35.65
N GLU A 23 4.05 29.23 36.04
CA GLU A 23 4.99 28.13 35.85
C GLU A 23 4.67 27.32 34.58
N THR A 24 3.40 26.95 34.39
CA THR A 24 2.99 26.02 33.33
C THR A 24 2.63 26.69 32.00
N LYS A 25 2.52 28.03 31.97
CA LYS A 25 1.98 28.83 30.85
C LYS A 25 0.55 28.46 30.44
N LYS A 26 -0.17 27.69 31.27
CA LYS A 26 -1.53 27.25 30.95
C LYS A 26 -2.58 28.27 31.42
N PRO A 27 -3.68 28.45 30.70
CA PRO A 27 -4.78 29.31 31.12
C PRO A 27 -5.39 28.78 32.42
N VAL A 28 -5.64 29.67 33.38
CA VAL A 28 -6.29 29.31 34.66
C VAL A 28 -7.81 29.13 34.47
N ILE A 29 -8.34 29.69 33.39
CA ILE A 29 -9.76 29.65 33.03
C ILE A 29 -10.02 28.65 31.89
N LYS A 30 -11.13 27.91 31.96
CA LYS A 30 -11.44 26.82 31.00
C LYS A 30 -11.90 27.29 29.63
N GLU A 31 -12.62 28.41 29.55
CA GLU A 31 -13.26 28.89 28.32
C GLU A 31 -12.55 30.12 27.71
N TRP A 32 -11.22 30.22 27.86
CA TRP A 32 -10.46 31.38 27.38
C TRP A 32 -10.59 31.63 25.87
N GLN A 33 -10.90 30.60 25.07
CA GLN A 33 -11.03 30.71 23.61
C GLN A 33 -12.12 31.71 23.22
N LYS A 34 -13.15 31.90 24.06
CA LYS A 34 -14.24 32.87 23.84
C LYS A 34 -13.71 34.29 23.64
N TYR A 35 -12.59 34.63 24.29
CA TYR A 35 -11.96 35.95 24.20
C TYR A 35 -11.25 36.22 22.88
N SER A 36 -11.21 35.25 21.96
CA SER A 36 -10.82 35.51 20.56
C SER A 36 -11.89 36.31 19.79
N THR A 37 -13.12 36.42 20.32
CA THR A 37 -14.25 37.09 19.66
C THR A 37 -15.09 37.95 20.60
N THR A 38 -15.04 37.66 21.90
CA THR A 38 -15.88 38.32 22.91
C THR A 38 -15.03 39.25 23.78
N PRO A 39 -15.37 40.55 23.90
CA PRO A 39 -14.70 41.46 24.83
C PRO A 39 -14.86 41.02 26.29
N LEU A 40 -13.96 41.47 27.15
CA LEU A 40 -14.08 41.28 28.61
C LEU A 40 -15.23 42.10 29.19
N THR A 41 -15.99 41.53 30.13
CA THR A 41 -16.90 42.33 30.97
C THR A 41 -16.10 43.18 31.98
N ASP A 42 -16.73 44.20 32.56
CA ASP A 42 -16.05 45.05 33.55
C ASP A 42 -15.66 44.28 34.82
N GLU A 43 -16.46 43.27 35.21
CA GLU A 43 -16.10 42.33 36.28
C GLU A 43 -14.88 41.49 35.91
N GLU A 44 -14.84 40.93 34.69
CA GLU A 44 -13.72 40.12 34.20
C GLU A 44 -12.42 40.95 34.12
N LYS A 45 -12.49 42.21 33.64
CA LYS A 45 -11.34 43.13 33.63
C LYS A 45 -10.76 43.32 35.03
N LYS A 46 -11.61 43.63 36.01
CA LYS A 46 -11.18 43.85 37.40
C LYS A 46 -10.58 42.57 38.00
N GLN A 47 -11.28 41.45 37.85
CA GLN A 47 -10.84 40.15 38.36
C GLN A 47 -9.48 39.74 37.79
N TYR A 48 -9.29 39.87 36.47
CA TYR A 48 -8.05 39.44 35.82
C TYR A 48 -6.87 40.34 36.17
N LEU A 49 -7.08 41.66 36.30
CA LEU A 49 -6.05 42.57 36.78
C LEU A 49 -5.62 42.27 38.23
N GLU A 50 -6.56 41.97 39.13
CA GLU A 50 -6.26 41.56 40.50
C GLU A 50 -5.45 40.25 40.55
N MET A 51 -5.75 39.29 39.66
CA MET A 51 -4.97 38.05 39.56
C MET A 51 -3.55 38.33 39.07
N ILE A 52 -3.36 39.19 38.08
CA ILE A 52 -2.04 39.54 37.55
C ILE A 52 -1.20 40.27 38.61
N GLU A 53 -1.82 41.16 39.38
CA GLU A 53 -1.21 41.85 40.52
C GLU A 53 -0.77 40.85 41.62
N LYS A 54 -1.55 39.79 41.85
CA LYS A 54 -1.22 38.68 42.78
C LYS A 54 -0.15 37.71 42.24
N GLY A 55 0.44 37.97 41.09
CA GLY A 55 1.59 37.24 40.58
C GLY A 55 1.34 36.35 39.36
N TYR A 56 0.09 36.18 38.91
CA TYR A 56 -0.19 35.43 37.68
C TYR A 56 0.42 36.12 36.46
N ASN A 57 0.82 35.33 35.46
CA ASN A 57 1.13 35.87 34.14
C ASN A 57 -0.19 36.10 33.38
N TYR A 58 -0.12 36.67 32.19
CA TYR A 58 -1.30 36.82 31.35
C TYR A 58 -0.99 36.56 29.88
N ALA A 59 -2.04 36.25 29.14
CA ALA A 59 -1.98 35.98 27.72
C ALA A 59 -2.97 36.85 26.95
N VAL A 60 -2.63 37.11 25.69
CA VAL A 60 -3.45 37.81 24.72
C VAL A 60 -3.90 36.79 23.67
N PRO A 61 -5.20 36.49 23.55
CA PRO A 61 -5.71 35.63 22.49
C PRO A 61 -5.64 36.32 21.12
N GLY A 62 -5.33 35.56 20.08
CA GLY A 62 -5.42 36.02 18.69
C GLY A 62 -6.85 35.98 18.15
N GLY A 63 -7.10 36.67 17.04
CA GLY A 63 -8.39 36.75 16.35
C GLY A 63 -9.28 37.92 16.77
N GLN A 64 -9.19 38.37 18.03
CA GLN A 64 -9.96 39.51 18.53
C GLN A 64 -9.54 40.81 17.85
N GLN A 65 -10.49 41.68 17.48
CA GLN A 65 -10.21 42.92 16.73
C GLN A 65 -9.30 42.69 15.49
N ASN A 66 -9.42 41.51 14.88
CA ASN A 66 -8.53 41.03 13.82
C ASN A 66 -7.03 41.04 14.15
N LEU A 67 -6.68 40.87 15.42
CA LEU A 67 -5.31 40.75 15.90
C LEU A 67 -4.73 39.39 15.51
N VAL A 68 -3.52 39.40 14.98
CA VAL A 68 -2.67 38.21 14.88
C VAL A 68 -1.30 38.50 15.45
N ILE A 69 -0.63 37.43 15.89
CA ILE A 69 0.72 37.52 16.42
C ILE A 69 1.61 36.55 15.65
N LEU A 70 2.61 37.09 14.96
CA LEU A 70 3.69 36.30 14.39
C LEU A 70 4.67 35.95 15.51
N ASP A 71 4.80 34.66 15.80
CA ASP A 71 5.59 34.13 16.90
C ASP A 71 6.82 33.40 16.32
N PHE A 72 7.94 34.12 16.24
CA PHE A 72 9.20 33.62 15.71
C PHE A 72 10.00 32.93 16.82
N GLU A 73 10.50 31.72 16.56
CA GLU A 73 11.24 30.94 17.57
C GLU A 73 12.64 31.51 17.86
N ASP A 74 13.27 32.14 16.86
CA ASP A 74 14.64 32.67 16.92
C ASP A 74 14.74 34.06 16.25
N LYS A 75 15.04 35.08 17.05
CA LYS A 75 15.18 36.48 16.62
C LYS A 75 16.41 36.70 15.74
N GLU A 76 17.52 36.01 16.00
CA GLU A 76 18.74 36.13 15.19
C GLU A 76 18.54 35.48 13.83
N LEU A 77 17.80 34.37 13.77
CA LEU A 77 17.37 33.78 12.49
C LEU A 77 16.48 34.76 11.70
N LEU A 78 15.52 35.41 12.37
CA LEU A 78 14.68 36.42 11.72
C LEU A 78 15.51 37.62 11.21
N LYS A 79 16.50 38.07 11.98
CA LYS A 79 17.43 39.13 11.59
C LYS A 79 18.23 38.75 10.34
N ALA A 80 18.71 37.51 10.26
CA ALA A 80 19.37 36.98 9.06
C ALA A 80 18.39 36.79 7.88
N TRP A 81 17.12 36.52 8.17
CA TRP A 81 16.07 36.28 7.17
C TRP A 81 15.65 37.55 6.44
N ILE A 82 15.27 38.61 7.16
CA ILE A 82 14.73 39.83 6.53
C ILE A 82 15.71 41.00 6.51
N SER A 83 16.90 40.86 7.12
CA SER A 83 17.87 41.91 7.45
C SER A 83 17.50 42.74 8.69
N GLU A 84 18.53 43.27 9.36
CA GLU A 84 18.39 44.12 10.55
C GLU A 84 17.57 45.39 10.27
N ASP A 85 17.76 46.01 9.12
CA ASP A 85 17.06 47.24 8.76
C ASP A 85 15.54 47.02 8.59
N GLU A 86 15.13 45.94 7.93
CA GLU A 86 13.71 45.60 7.75
C GLU A 86 13.06 45.15 9.06
N LEU A 87 13.79 44.39 9.91
CA LEU A 87 13.30 44.02 11.24
C LEU A 87 13.11 45.27 12.12
N ASN A 88 14.06 46.20 12.09
CA ASN A 88 13.96 47.48 12.79
C ASN A 88 12.81 48.34 12.25
N LYS A 89 12.53 48.28 10.94
CA LYS A 89 11.39 48.97 10.33
C LYS A 89 10.04 48.39 10.80
N LEU A 90 9.92 47.06 10.79
CA LEU A 90 8.72 46.36 11.29
C LEU A 90 8.49 46.63 12.77
N CYS A 91 9.53 46.53 13.60
CA CYS A 91 9.45 46.86 15.02
C CYS A 91 9.46 48.37 15.33
N LYS A 92 9.48 49.25 14.32
CA LYS A 92 9.11 50.66 14.48
C LYS A 92 7.66 50.91 14.09
N SER A 93 7.07 50.06 13.23
CA SER A 93 5.68 50.21 12.80
C SER A 93 4.69 49.57 13.76
N THR A 94 5.05 48.54 14.53
CA THR A 94 4.11 47.88 15.45
C THR A 94 4.78 47.34 16.71
N LEU A 95 3.97 46.83 17.66
CA LEU A 95 4.45 46.24 18.92
C LEU A 95 5.24 44.95 18.65
N CYS A 96 6.50 44.94 19.09
CA CYS A 96 7.39 43.79 19.06
C CYS A 96 7.84 43.42 20.48
N VAL A 97 7.88 42.12 20.80
CA VAL A 97 8.17 41.62 22.15
C VAL A 97 9.14 40.46 22.08
N ASP A 98 10.32 40.62 22.67
CA ASP A 98 11.31 39.55 22.80
C ASP A 98 10.80 38.46 23.75
N THR A 99 10.95 37.20 23.34
CA THR A 99 10.49 36.06 24.12
C THR A 99 11.59 35.52 25.04
N PRO A 100 11.21 34.91 26.18
CA PRO A 100 12.11 34.21 27.11
C PRO A 100 13.08 33.18 26.51
N HIS A 101 12.79 32.67 25.31
CA HIS A 101 13.56 31.62 24.66
C HIS A 101 14.38 32.12 23.45
N GLY A 102 14.55 33.43 23.30
CA GLY A 102 15.35 34.04 22.22
C GLY A 102 14.57 34.32 20.93
N GLY A 103 13.26 34.16 20.96
CA GLY A 103 12.35 34.45 19.85
C GLY A 103 11.79 35.87 19.88
N LEU A 104 10.83 36.14 19.00
CA LEU A 104 10.18 37.45 18.86
C LEU A 104 8.69 37.30 18.54
N HIS A 105 7.83 37.97 19.31
CA HIS A 105 6.43 38.18 18.94
C HIS A 105 6.26 39.52 18.21
N VAL A 106 5.57 39.51 17.07
CA VAL A 106 5.17 40.72 16.33
C VAL A 106 3.65 40.77 16.27
N TYR A 107 3.06 41.79 16.90
CA TYR A 107 1.61 41.96 16.99
C TYR A 107 1.13 42.87 15.87
N VAL A 108 0.13 42.46 15.10
CA VAL A 108 -0.48 43.29 14.04
C VAL A 108 -1.98 43.06 13.98
N THR A 109 -2.73 44.08 13.59
CA THR A 109 -4.12 43.90 13.15
C THR A 109 -4.18 43.86 11.63
N ALA A 110 -5.12 43.13 11.03
CA ALA A 110 -5.26 43.08 9.57
C ALA A 110 -6.73 42.93 9.15
N ASP A 111 -7.10 43.34 7.94
CA ASP A 111 -8.48 43.15 7.46
C ASP A 111 -8.80 41.68 7.15
N GLU A 112 -7.80 40.94 6.65
CA GLU A 112 -7.89 39.50 6.39
C GLU A 112 -6.91 38.73 7.28
N ILE A 113 -7.46 37.92 8.18
CA ILE A 113 -6.70 37.02 9.06
C ILE A 113 -7.21 35.58 8.91
N PRO A 114 -6.35 34.56 9.12
CA PRO A 114 -6.79 33.16 9.05
C PRO A 114 -7.76 32.83 10.18
N ASP A 115 -8.70 31.91 9.95
CA ASP A 115 -9.73 31.54 10.93
C ASP A 115 -9.26 30.58 12.02
N HIS A 116 -8.01 30.10 11.91
CA HIS A 116 -7.28 29.27 12.85
C HIS A 116 -5.79 29.67 12.89
N LYS A 117 -5.05 29.22 13.91
CA LYS A 117 -3.59 29.42 13.99
C LYS A 117 -2.84 28.56 12.96
N PHE A 118 -1.68 29.04 12.51
CA PHE A 118 -0.70 28.20 11.81
C PHE A 118 0.45 27.86 12.75
N ASN A 119 0.64 26.57 12.99
CA ASN A 119 1.74 26.04 13.79
C ASN A 119 2.34 24.82 13.06
N PRO A 120 3.40 25.00 12.26
CA PRO A 120 4.07 26.27 11.94
C PRO A 120 3.46 27.06 10.77
N MET A 121 3.75 28.36 10.73
CA MET A 121 3.53 29.24 9.58
C MET A 121 4.69 29.13 8.58
N PHE A 122 5.93 29.14 9.09
CA PHE A 122 7.15 28.99 8.30
C PHE A 122 8.03 27.87 8.84
N GLU A 123 8.69 27.16 7.93
CA GLU A 123 9.54 26.01 8.21
C GLU A 123 10.92 26.21 7.59
N LYS A 124 11.95 25.70 8.26
CA LYS A 124 13.32 25.56 7.76
C LYS A 124 13.79 24.14 8.06
N ASP A 125 14.25 23.42 7.03
CA ASP A 125 14.73 22.03 7.17
C ASP A 125 13.72 21.10 7.89
N GLY A 126 12.42 21.29 7.62
CA GLY A 126 11.33 20.52 8.23
C GLY A 126 11.00 20.86 9.68
N LYS A 127 11.62 21.89 10.27
CA LYS A 127 11.31 22.40 11.61
C LYS A 127 10.57 23.74 11.50
N GLY A 128 9.51 23.91 12.28
CA GLY A 128 8.81 25.18 12.41
C GLY A 128 9.73 26.25 13.00
N VAL A 129 9.84 27.40 12.33
CA VAL A 129 10.67 28.54 12.77
C VAL A 129 9.82 29.77 13.12
N ALA A 130 8.56 29.80 12.69
CA ALA A 130 7.60 30.81 13.08
C ALA A 130 6.17 30.25 13.03
N ASP A 131 5.36 30.64 14.02
CA ASP A 131 3.92 30.41 14.09
C ASP A 131 3.15 31.69 13.76
N LEU A 132 1.88 31.54 13.35
CA LEU A 132 0.93 32.65 13.27
C LEU A 132 -0.24 32.36 14.20
N GLN A 133 -0.27 33.07 15.33
CA GLN A 133 -1.33 32.96 16.32
C GLN A 133 -2.55 33.80 15.87
N SER A 134 -3.69 33.13 15.71
CA SER A 134 -4.99 33.71 15.36
C SER A 134 -6.08 33.17 16.30
N PHE A 135 -7.32 33.01 15.85
CA PHE A 135 -8.42 32.49 16.67
C PHE A 135 -8.10 31.15 17.34
N ASN A 136 -8.59 30.98 18.57
CA ASN A 136 -8.36 29.80 19.40
C ASN A 136 -6.88 29.54 19.71
N SER A 137 -6.07 30.59 19.72
CA SER A 137 -4.66 30.58 20.12
C SER A 137 -4.32 31.85 20.89
N TYR A 138 -3.20 31.84 21.60
CA TYR A 138 -2.75 32.97 22.40
C TYR A 138 -1.23 32.99 22.50
N VAL A 139 -0.71 34.17 22.83
CA VAL A 139 0.68 34.36 23.25
C VAL A 139 0.72 34.84 24.69
N VAL A 140 1.77 34.46 25.41
CA VAL A 140 2.07 35.08 26.71
C VAL A 140 2.54 36.52 26.45
N ALA A 141 2.03 37.45 27.25
CA ALA A 141 2.09 38.87 26.96
C ALA A 141 3.23 39.60 27.71
N PRO A 142 3.60 40.83 27.28
CA PRO A 142 4.70 41.63 27.84
C PRO A 142 4.72 41.73 29.37
N GLY A 143 5.92 41.75 29.95
CA GLY A 143 6.14 41.84 31.39
C GLY A 143 5.89 40.53 32.15
N SER A 144 5.31 39.50 31.51
CA SER A 144 5.24 38.15 32.06
C SER A 144 6.63 37.51 32.14
N CYS A 145 6.93 36.78 33.21
CA CYS A 145 8.23 36.13 33.43
C CYS A 145 8.07 34.63 33.65
N ILE A 146 9.03 33.84 33.18
CA ILE A 146 9.01 32.38 33.29
C ILE A 146 10.30 31.91 33.95
N ASN A 147 10.18 30.98 34.90
CA ASN A 147 11.31 30.22 35.43
C ASN A 147 11.53 28.94 34.61
N HIS A 148 12.73 28.78 34.04
CA HIS A 148 13.08 27.67 33.16
C HIS A 148 13.29 26.34 33.88
N LYS A 149 13.31 26.33 35.22
CA LYS A 149 13.33 25.12 36.05
C LYS A 149 12.16 24.20 35.75
N PHE A 150 11.01 24.78 35.40
CA PHE A 150 9.76 24.06 35.12
C PHE A 150 9.54 23.79 33.62
N CYS A 151 10.50 24.16 32.76
CA CYS A 151 10.40 23.89 31.33
C CYS A 151 10.61 22.40 31.03
N THR A 152 9.65 21.78 30.34
CA THR A 152 9.72 20.38 29.92
C THR A 152 10.04 20.19 28.43
N SER A 153 9.94 21.25 27.63
CA SER A 153 10.20 21.23 26.19
C SER A 153 11.69 21.31 25.87
N ASP A 154 12.13 20.54 24.88
CA ASP A 154 13.50 20.60 24.33
C ASP A 154 13.78 21.90 23.55
N LYS A 155 12.74 22.70 23.27
CA LYS A 155 12.87 24.05 22.70
C LYS A 155 13.35 25.09 23.71
N CYS A 156 13.37 24.78 25.01
CA CYS A 156 13.85 25.71 26.04
C CYS A 156 15.38 25.64 26.14
N PRO A 157 16.13 26.72 25.83
CA PRO A 157 17.59 26.72 25.92
C PRO A 157 18.10 26.49 27.36
N TRP A 158 17.29 26.85 28.35
CA TRP A 158 17.63 26.81 29.78
C TRP A 158 16.88 25.70 30.53
N LYS A 159 16.46 24.63 29.82
CA LYS A 159 15.62 23.55 30.35
C LYS A 159 16.17 22.99 31.69
N GLY A 160 15.37 23.08 32.75
CA GLY A 160 15.70 22.55 34.07
C GLY A 160 16.61 23.45 34.92
N GLN A 161 17.04 24.61 34.41
CA GLN A 161 17.87 25.57 35.14
C GLN A 161 17.01 26.56 35.91
N ASP A 162 17.37 26.87 37.16
CA ASP A 162 16.70 27.89 37.97
C ASP A 162 17.09 29.30 37.50
N TYR A 163 16.55 29.65 36.34
CA TYR A 163 16.84 30.88 35.61
C TYR A 163 15.52 31.50 35.14
N VAL A 164 15.37 32.81 35.36
CA VAL A 164 14.12 33.54 35.06
C VAL A 164 14.37 34.53 33.94
N THR A 165 13.53 34.49 32.91
CA THR A 165 13.53 35.49 31.83
C THR A 165 12.11 35.92 31.51
N CYS A 166 11.95 37.14 30.99
CA CYS A 166 10.65 37.76 30.80
C CYS A 166 10.36 38.06 29.32
N TYR A 167 9.08 38.24 28.99
CA TYR A 167 8.64 38.80 27.71
C TYR A 167 8.91 40.30 27.72
N ILE A 168 9.94 40.74 27.01
CA ILE A 168 10.43 42.11 27.07
C ILE A 168 9.97 42.85 25.82
N PRO A 169 9.14 43.90 25.93
CA PRO A 169 8.73 44.69 24.78
C PRO A 169 9.92 45.51 24.25
N ASN A 170 10.13 45.49 22.94
CA ASN A 170 11.21 46.23 22.27
C ASN A 170 10.87 47.72 22.11
N ASN A 171 9.58 48.05 22.20
CA ASN A 171 9.04 49.38 22.05
C ASN A 171 7.74 49.53 22.86
N ASN A 172 7.25 50.76 22.99
CA ASN A 172 5.94 51.06 23.60
C ASN A 172 5.02 51.72 22.55
N ILE A 173 4.95 51.13 21.34
CA ILE A 173 4.14 51.64 20.22
C ILE A 173 2.82 50.87 20.16
N ASN A 174 1.76 51.50 19.65
CA ASN A 174 0.46 50.86 19.41
C ASN A 174 0.57 49.68 18.43
N ILE A 175 -0.35 48.71 18.56
CA ILE A 175 -0.50 47.63 17.58
C ILE A 175 -1.13 48.23 16.33
N ASN A 176 -0.35 48.33 15.26
CA ASN A 176 -0.81 48.94 14.02
C ASN A 176 -1.41 47.91 13.06
N LYS A 177 -2.17 48.44 12.10
CA LYS A 177 -2.80 47.66 11.04
C LYS A 177 -1.84 47.45 9.89
N GLU A 178 -1.69 46.21 9.45
CA GLU A 178 -0.80 45.81 8.35
C GLU A 178 -1.58 44.98 7.31
N ASP A 179 -1.12 44.96 6.06
CA ASP A 179 -1.57 43.95 5.08
C ASP A 179 -0.86 42.63 5.40
N LEU A 180 -1.58 41.74 6.11
CA LEU A 180 -1.01 40.48 6.56
C LEU A 180 -0.57 39.59 5.39
N LYS A 181 -1.30 39.56 4.28
CA LYS A 181 -0.93 38.71 3.13
C LYS A 181 0.31 39.26 2.43
N GLU A 182 0.44 40.58 2.27
CA GLU A 182 1.67 41.16 1.73
C GLU A 182 2.87 40.98 2.66
N LEU A 183 2.69 41.18 3.97
CA LEU A 183 3.75 40.93 4.96
C LEU A 183 4.23 39.48 4.90
N LEU A 184 3.31 38.51 4.84
CA LEU A 184 3.66 37.09 4.76
C LEU A 184 4.30 36.71 3.42
N LYS A 185 3.88 37.32 2.30
CA LYS A 185 4.53 37.14 0.99
C LYS A 185 5.95 37.70 1.00
N PHE A 186 6.14 38.88 1.58
CA PHE A 186 7.46 39.48 1.78
C PHE A 186 8.38 38.58 2.60
N LEU A 187 7.90 38.06 3.73
CA LEU A 187 8.63 37.08 4.54
C LEU A 187 8.98 35.82 3.72
N ALA A 188 8.01 35.26 3.00
CA ALA A 188 8.23 34.08 2.17
C ALA A 188 9.28 34.31 1.07
N ASP A 189 9.25 35.45 0.40
CA ASP A 189 10.17 35.77 -0.68
C ASP A 189 11.60 36.02 -0.18
N LYS A 190 11.77 36.67 0.98
CA LYS A 190 13.08 36.79 1.63
C LYS A 190 13.59 35.43 2.13
N GLY A 191 12.69 34.56 2.57
CA GLY A 191 13.00 33.25 3.17
C GLY A 191 13.56 32.24 2.19
N LYS A 192 13.10 32.28 0.93
CA LYS A 192 13.58 31.41 -0.16
C LYS A 192 15.10 31.37 -0.28
N LYS A 193 15.78 32.50 -0.05
CA LYS A 193 17.25 32.59 -0.18
C LYS A 193 18.01 31.82 0.89
N ILE A 194 17.38 31.56 2.04
CA ILE A 194 18.00 30.90 3.19
C ILE A 194 17.27 29.60 3.59
N GLY A 195 16.47 29.05 2.67
CA GLY A 195 15.76 27.79 2.86
C GLY A 195 14.55 27.85 3.80
N ILE A 196 14.00 29.04 4.06
CA ILE A 196 12.77 29.20 4.84
C ILE A 196 11.58 29.25 3.88
N GLU A 197 10.61 28.37 4.10
CA GLU A 197 9.41 28.25 3.29
C GLU A 197 8.14 28.32 4.13
N LEU A 198 7.02 28.66 3.51
CA LEU A 198 5.70 28.53 4.16
C LEU A 198 5.33 27.06 4.33
N SER A 199 4.70 26.74 5.46
CA SER A 199 4.07 25.43 5.64
C SER A 199 2.99 25.19 4.58
N SER A 200 2.67 23.94 4.30
CA SER A 200 1.70 23.60 3.23
C SER A 200 0.33 24.25 3.41
N SER A 201 -0.18 24.32 4.64
CA SER A 201 -1.45 24.96 4.99
C SER A 201 -1.36 26.50 4.91
N ALA A 202 -0.25 27.08 5.36
CA ALA A 202 0.01 28.51 5.25
C ALA A 202 0.13 28.95 3.78
N ARG A 203 0.83 28.17 2.95
CA ARG A 203 0.97 28.40 1.50
C ARG A 203 -0.36 28.31 0.77
N ALA A 204 -1.22 27.36 1.15
CA ALA A 204 -2.56 27.22 0.59
C ALA A 204 -3.45 28.44 0.92
N TRP A 205 -3.37 28.94 2.16
CA TRP A 205 -4.10 30.13 2.59
C TRP A 205 -3.53 31.43 1.97
N LEU A 206 -2.22 31.53 1.77
CA LEU A 206 -1.56 32.74 1.28
C LEU A 206 -1.64 32.93 -0.25
N TYR A 207 -1.60 31.84 -1.02
CA TYR A 207 -1.44 31.87 -2.49
C TYR A 207 -2.59 31.25 -3.28
N GLU A 208 -3.79 31.14 -2.70
CA GLU A 208 -4.97 30.51 -3.30
C GLU A 208 -4.98 30.55 -4.85
N LYS A 209 -4.71 29.40 -5.49
CA LYS A 209 -5.12 29.17 -6.88
C LYS A 209 -6.61 28.87 -6.87
N GLU A 210 -7.38 29.76 -7.46
CA GLU A 210 -8.81 29.61 -7.73
C GLU A 210 -9.16 28.22 -8.29
N LYS A 211 -9.99 27.47 -7.56
CA LYS A 211 -11.30 26.94 -8.00
C LYS A 211 -11.83 25.88 -7.02
N GLU A 212 -12.40 26.34 -5.91
CA GLU A 212 -13.66 25.79 -5.39
C GLU A 212 -14.54 27.01 -5.09
N GLU A 213 -15.64 27.19 -5.82
CA GLU A 213 -16.54 28.35 -5.69
C GLU A 213 -16.95 28.58 -4.23
N GLU A 214 -16.41 29.62 -3.59
CA GLU A 214 -17.11 30.25 -2.49
C GLU A 214 -18.46 30.72 -3.04
N SER A 215 -19.53 30.20 -2.44
CA SER A 215 -20.88 30.59 -2.83
C SER A 215 -21.06 32.02 -2.35
N THR A 216 -21.14 32.96 -3.28
CA THR A 216 -21.41 34.36 -2.94
C THR A 216 -22.75 34.44 -2.20
N PRO A 217 -23.00 35.49 -1.39
CA PRO A 217 -24.34 35.75 -0.85
C PRO A 217 -25.42 35.72 -1.96
N GLU A 218 -25.06 36.13 -3.17
CA GLU A 218 -25.90 36.07 -4.38
C GLU A 218 -26.17 34.63 -4.84
N ASP A 219 -25.21 33.71 -4.78
CA ASP A 219 -25.39 32.29 -5.12
C ASP A 219 -26.29 31.58 -4.10
N ILE A 220 -26.17 31.91 -2.82
CA ILE A 220 -27.06 31.38 -1.77
C ILE A 220 -28.49 31.90 -1.99
N LYS A 221 -28.64 33.17 -2.36
CA LYS A 221 -29.94 33.76 -2.67
C LYS A 221 -30.59 33.10 -3.89
N LYS A 222 -29.85 32.92 -4.98
CA LYS A 222 -30.31 32.16 -6.16
C LYS A 222 -30.70 30.72 -5.81
N LEU A 223 -29.90 30.05 -4.97
CA LEU A 223 -30.19 28.72 -4.47
C LEU A 223 -31.50 28.70 -3.66
N GLN A 224 -31.72 29.68 -2.77
CA GLN A 224 -32.96 29.82 -2.01
C GLN A 224 -34.18 30.06 -2.90
N GLU A 225 -34.04 30.91 -3.92
CA GLU A 225 -35.09 31.18 -4.91
C GLU A 225 -35.43 29.93 -5.73
N GLU A 226 -34.43 29.14 -6.11
CA GLU A 226 -34.63 27.85 -6.78
C GLU A 226 -35.35 26.85 -5.87
N MET A 227 -34.85 26.68 -4.65
CA MET A 227 -35.41 25.78 -3.62
C MET A 227 -36.86 26.10 -3.29
N ALA A 228 -37.23 27.38 -3.24
CA ALA A 228 -38.58 27.83 -2.94
C ALA A 228 -39.62 27.35 -3.96
N LYS A 229 -39.22 27.06 -5.21
CA LYS A 229 -40.12 26.51 -6.26
C LYS A 229 -40.62 25.10 -5.91
N TYR A 230 -39.92 24.39 -5.05
CA TYR A 230 -40.20 23.01 -4.67
C TYR A 230 -40.70 22.86 -3.22
N ASP A 231 -40.95 23.97 -2.52
CA ASP A 231 -41.41 23.94 -1.12
C ASP A 231 -42.87 23.44 -1.03
N ARG A 232 -43.04 22.21 -0.53
CA ARG A 232 -44.37 21.59 -0.35
C ARG A 232 -45.11 22.10 0.88
N TYR A 233 -44.40 22.81 1.76
CA TYR A 233 -44.89 23.23 3.07
C TYR A 233 -45.05 24.74 3.17
N LYS A 234 -45.04 25.44 2.03
CA LYS A 234 -45.24 26.89 1.94
C LYS A 234 -46.50 27.31 2.72
N GLY A 235 -46.33 28.18 3.71
CA GLY A 235 -47.41 28.71 4.55
C GLY A 235 -47.89 27.79 5.69
N LYS A 236 -47.29 26.61 5.91
CA LYS A 236 -47.63 25.74 7.05
C LYS A 236 -46.82 26.06 8.30
N THR A 237 -47.40 25.81 9.48
CA THR A 237 -46.71 25.96 10.77
C THR A 237 -45.68 24.86 10.99
N ILE A 238 -44.64 25.13 11.78
CA ILE A 238 -43.54 24.18 11.98
C ILE A 238 -44.00 22.85 12.61
N ASP A 239 -45.03 22.88 13.45
CA ASP A 239 -45.59 21.68 14.07
C ASP A 239 -46.40 20.84 13.06
N ALA A 240 -47.12 21.50 12.14
CA ALA A 240 -47.78 20.82 11.03
C ALA A 240 -46.76 20.16 10.08
N ILE A 241 -45.64 20.85 9.80
CA ILE A 241 -44.54 20.29 9.01
C ILE A 241 -43.92 19.10 9.74
N ARG A 242 -43.61 19.24 11.03
CA ARG A 242 -43.03 18.17 11.85
C ARG A 242 -43.94 16.95 11.87
N SER A 243 -45.24 17.13 12.08
CA SER A 243 -46.20 16.03 12.09
C SER A 243 -46.22 15.25 10.78
N ASP A 244 -46.26 15.94 9.64
CA ASP A 244 -46.28 15.30 8.33
C ASP A 244 -44.93 14.62 7.99
N VAL A 245 -43.81 15.28 8.29
CA VAL A 245 -42.47 14.68 8.14
C VAL A 245 -42.33 13.43 9.01
N CYS A 246 -42.71 13.49 10.29
CA CYS A 246 -42.64 12.34 11.20
C CYS A 246 -43.56 11.20 10.78
N LYS A 247 -44.72 11.52 10.20
CA LYS A 247 -45.60 10.53 9.57
C LYS A 247 -44.90 9.85 8.40
N LYS A 248 -44.32 10.60 7.46
CA LYS A 248 -43.57 10.05 6.31
C LYS A 248 -42.30 9.28 6.71
N LEU A 249 -41.62 9.69 7.78
CA LEU A 249 -40.46 8.97 8.32
C LEU A 249 -40.86 7.64 8.99
N LYS A 250 -42.08 7.55 9.54
CA LYS A 250 -42.66 6.30 10.11
C LYS A 250 -43.26 5.41 9.02
N GLU A 251 -43.95 6.02 8.07
CA GLU A 251 -44.47 5.38 6.88
C GLU A 251 -43.32 5.10 5.92
N ASN A 252 -42.53 4.04 6.11
CA ASN A 252 -41.83 3.40 4.97
C ASN A 252 -41.18 2.05 5.29
N VAL A 253 -41.44 1.10 4.38
CA VAL A 253 -40.63 -0.02 3.80
C VAL A 253 -39.43 -0.52 4.61
N GLU A 254 -39.22 -1.84 4.74
CA GLU A 254 -37.94 -2.42 5.21
C GLU A 254 -36.75 -1.89 4.38
N PRO A 255 -36.00 -0.89 4.86
CA PRO A 255 -34.92 -0.29 4.08
C PRO A 255 -33.70 -1.19 4.16
N SER A 256 -32.69 -0.96 3.31
CA SER A 256 -31.38 -1.55 3.58
C SER A 256 -30.91 -1.16 4.99
N LYS A 257 -30.17 -2.03 5.69
CA LYS A 257 -29.72 -1.79 7.09
C LYS A 257 -29.11 -0.39 7.30
N LYS A 258 -28.35 0.11 6.31
CA LYS A 258 -27.71 1.42 6.34
C LYS A 258 -28.71 2.57 6.15
N THR A 259 -29.65 2.43 5.22
CA THR A 259 -30.75 3.39 5.00
C THR A 259 -31.64 3.49 6.23
N LYS A 260 -31.97 2.35 6.87
CA LYS A 260 -32.74 2.28 8.11
C LYS A 260 -32.09 3.07 9.25
N GLN A 261 -30.76 3.00 9.37
CA GLN A 261 -30.02 3.78 10.36
C GLN A 261 -30.09 5.28 10.09
N ILE A 262 -30.04 5.70 8.83
CA ILE A 262 -30.18 7.11 8.43
C ILE A 262 -31.58 7.63 8.78
N PHE A 263 -32.65 6.93 8.38
CA PHE A 263 -34.02 7.32 8.72
C PHE A 263 -34.26 7.34 10.24
N LYS A 264 -33.73 6.36 10.99
CA LYS A 264 -33.80 6.36 12.47
C LYS A 264 -33.09 7.58 13.07
N THR A 265 -31.97 7.98 12.50
CA THR A 265 -31.24 9.19 12.90
C THR A 265 -32.09 10.43 12.69
N VAL A 266 -32.62 10.60 11.46
CA VAL A 266 -33.44 11.78 11.13
C VAL A 266 -34.71 11.82 11.97
N TYR A 267 -35.34 10.66 12.21
CA TYR A 267 -36.49 10.55 13.10
C TYR A 267 -36.13 10.96 14.55
N GLY A 268 -35.01 10.47 15.09
CA GLY A 268 -34.55 10.84 16.43
C GLY A 268 -34.33 12.34 16.58
N VAL A 269 -33.77 13.00 15.56
CA VAL A 269 -33.53 14.45 15.58
C VAL A 269 -34.84 15.24 15.38
N VAL A 270 -35.58 14.96 14.31
CA VAL A 270 -36.74 15.78 13.90
C VAL A 270 -37.97 15.53 14.77
N CYS A 271 -38.19 14.26 15.16
CA CYS A 271 -39.41 13.81 15.83
C CYS A 271 -39.23 13.63 17.34
N GLU A 272 -38.07 13.12 17.76
CA GLU A 272 -37.76 12.92 19.20
C GLU A 272 -36.93 14.07 19.79
N LYS A 273 -36.50 15.05 18.98
CA LYS A 273 -35.71 16.22 19.39
C LYS A 273 -34.39 15.87 20.10
N LYS A 274 -33.77 14.75 19.74
CA LYS A 274 -32.47 14.32 20.27
C LYS A 274 -31.31 15.07 19.62
N ASN A 275 -30.24 15.30 20.37
CA ASN A 275 -28.99 15.82 19.84
C ASN A 275 -28.20 14.75 19.10
N TYR A 276 -27.21 15.14 18.28
CA TYR A 276 -26.35 14.17 17.59
C TYR A 276 -25.49 13.36 18.57
N SER A 277 -25.06 13.96 19.67
CA SER A 277 -24.38 13.28 20.78
C SER A 277 -25.17 12.09 21.33
N ASP A 278 -26.48 12.26 21.52
CA ASP A 278 -27.37 11.25 22.11
C ASP A 278 -27.55 10.03 21.19
N LEU A 279 -27.31 10.24 19.90
CA LEU A 279 -27.38 9.23 18.84
C LEU A 279 -26.00 8.64 18.51
N GLY A 280 -24.92 9.07 19.19
CA GLY A 280 -23.55 8.63 18.94
C GLY A 280 -23.03 9.01 17.55
N LEU A 281 -23.44 10.16 17.03
CA LEU A 281 -23.15 10.59 15.66
C LEU A 281 -22.25 11.83 15.62
N ASP A 282 -21.34 11.83 14.64
CA ASP A 282 -20.60 13.03 14.26
C ASP A 282 -21.56 14.11 13.75
N ARG A 283 -21.38 15.35 14.23
CA ARG A 283 -22.24 16.51 13.92
C ARG A 283 -22.35 16.76 12.42
N SER A 284 -21.23 16.67 11.70
CA SER A 284 -21.21 16.95 10.25
C SER A 284 -21.98 15.89 9.46
N ARG A 285 -21.88 14.62 9.86
CA ARG A 285 -22.69 13.52 9.30
C ARG A 285 -24.17 13.65 9.67
N GLY A 286 -24.46 14.08 10.89
CA GLY A 286 -25.81 14.35 11.37
C GLY A 286 -26.51 15.42 10.53
N ASP A 287 -25.86 16.57 10.38
CA ASP A 287 -26.35 17.70 9.57
C ASP A 287 -26.61 17.27 8.12
N TRP A 288 -25.66 16.55 7.50
CA TRP A 288 -25.82 16.02 6.14
C TRP A 288 -27.09 15.16 6.01
N HIS A 289 -27.27 14.16 6.88
CA HIS A 289 -28.42 13.26 6.80
C HIS A 289 -29.76 13.98 7.00
N VAL A 290 -29.84 14.86 8.01
CA VAL A 290 -31.09 15.57 8.33
C VAL A 290 -31.46 16.53 7.20
N ILE A 291 -30.52 17.37 6.76
CA ILE A 291 -30.77 18.35 5.69
C ILE A 291 -31.14 17.64 4.39
N THR A 292 -30.38 16.62 3.97
CA THR A 292 -30.67 15.90 2.70
C THR A 292 -32.07 15.27 2.71
N ILE A 293 -32.46 14.59 3.78
CA ILE A 293 -33.77 13.93 3.85
C ILE A 293 -34.92 14.95 3.92
N LEU A 294 -34.78 16.01 4.72
CA LEU A 294 -35.80 17.06 4.79
C LEU A 294 -36.00 17.74 3.42
N LEU A 295 -34.92 18.04 2.70
CA LEU A 295 -34.99 18.58 1.34
C LEU A 295 -35.71 17.62 0.40
N SER A 296 -35.35 16.33 0.39
CA SER A 296 -36.01 15.33 -0.47
C SER A 296 -37.52 15.19 -0.19
N LEU A 297 -37.94 15.42 1.05
CA LEU A 297 -39.35 15.42 1.45
C LEU A 297 -40.12 16.69 1.01
N GLY A 298 -39.40 17.71 0.56
CA GLY A 298 -39.94 19.00 0.10
C GLY A 298 -39.93 20.09 1.18
N VAL A 299 -39.17 19.92 2.27
CA VAL A 299 -38.91 20.98 3.26
C VAL A 299 -37.71 21.79 2.76
N THR A 300 -37.95 22.81 1.93
CA THR A 300 -36.88 23.56 1.28
C THR A 300 -36.67 24.97 1.84
N ASN A 301 -37.58 25.46 2.69
CA ASN A 301 -37.39 26.72 3.41
C ASN A 301 -36.20 26.63 4.39
N VAL A 302 -35.24 27.55 4.25
CA VAL A 302 -33.99 27.55 5.01
C VAL A 302 -34.19 27.77 6.51
N GLU A 303 -35.11 28.64 6.91
CA GLU A 303 -35.38 28.88 8.33
C GLU A 303 -36.03 27.67 8.98
N THR A 304 -36.96 27.03 8.27
CA THR A 304 -37.58 25.77 8.69
C THR A 304 -36.54 24.66 8.83
N LEU A 305 -35.61 24.52 7.87
CA LEU A 305 -34.50 23.56 7.94
C LEU A 305 -33.64 23.79 9.18
N LYS A 306 -33.24 25.03 9.45
CA LYS A 306 -32.48 25.38 10.66
C LYS A 306 -33.25 24.97 11.91
N ARG A 307 -34.54 25.28 12.02
CA ARG A 307 -35.35 24.93 13.19
C ARG A 307 -35.55 23.43 13.42
N PHE A 308 -35.25 22.58 12.42
CA PHE A 308 -35.26 21.12 12.57
C PHE A 308 -33.91 20.52 12.95
N LEU A 309 -32.83 21.31 12.94
CA LEU A 309 -31.52 20.88 13.40
C LEU A 309 -31.42 20.95 14.94
N PRO A 310 -30.67 20.04 15.57
CA PRO A 310 -30.50 20.04 17.02
C PRO A 310 -29.51 21.13 17.46
N ASN A 311 -29.48 21.45 18.75
CA ASN A 311 -28.65 22.53 19.29
C ASN A 311 -27.14 22.25 19.13
N ASP A 312 -26.73 20.99 19.11
CA ASP A 312 -25.35 20.58 18.88
C ASP A 312 -24.96 20.49 17.38
N SER A 313 -25.86 20.92 16.49
CA SER A 313 -25.58 21.03 15.06
C SER A 313 -24.41 21.96 14.79
N LYS A 314 -23.59 21.59 13.79
CA LYS A 314 -22.46 22.41 13.37
C LYS A 314 -22.92 23.70 12.67
N VAL A 315 -24.18 23.76 12.25
CA VAL A 315 -24.81 24.96 11.65
C VAL A 315 -24.91 26.13 12.63
N PHE A 316 -25.04 25.87 13.93
CA PHE A 316 -25.23 26.92 14.95
C PHE A 316 -23.94 27.38 15.63
N ALA A 317 -22.79 26.79 15.29
CA ALA A 317 -21.53 27.18 15.90
C ALA A 317 -21.02 28.55 15.36
N PRO A 318 -20.17 29.29 16.11
CA PRO A 318 -19.93 30.73 15.90
C PRO A 318 -19.21 31.17 14.60
N LYS A 319 -18.84 30.27 13.68
CA LYS A 319 -18.04 30.58 12.46
C LYS A 319 -18.50 29.85 11.19
N TRP A 320 -19.79 29.54 11.04
CA TRP A 320 -20.21 28.49 10.12
C TRP A 320 -21.29 28.86 9.08
N GLY A 321 -21.51 30.15 8.81
CA GLY A 321 -22.35 30.59 7.67
C GLY A 321 -21.95 29.93 6.34
N LYS A 322 -20.63 29.79 6.09
CA LYS A 322 -20.06 29.08 4.94
C LYS A 322 -20.32 27.57 4.96
N TYR A 323 -20.29 26.92 6.13
CA TYR A 323 -20.55 25.47 6.22
C TYR A 323 -21.99 25.10 5.95
N PHE A 324 -22.96 25.85 6.49
CA PHE A 324 -24.36 25.56 6.22
C PHE A 324 -24.67 25.80 4.75
N ALA A 325 -24.18 26.90 4.15
CA ALA A 325 -24.32 27.16 2.72
C ALA A 325 -23.72 26.03 1.86
N HIS A 326 -22.51 25.57 2.19
CA HIS A 326 -21.86 24.46 1.49
C HIS A 326 -22.61 23.14 1.62
N THR A 327 -23.03 22.81 2.84
CA THR A 327 -23.80 21.59 3.15
C THR A 327 -25.15 21.63 2.45
N LEU A 328 -25.80 22.79 2.43
CA LEU A 328 -27.06 23.02 1.74
C LEU A 328 -26.90 22.89 0.21
N LYS A 329 -25.91 23.55 -0.40
CA LYS A 329 -25.62 23.44 -1.85
C LYS A 329 -25.37 21.98 -2.26
N LYS A 330 -24.59 21.23 -1.48
CA LYS A 330 -24.34 19.81 -1.73
C LYS A 330 -25.58 18.93 -1.52
N ALA A 331 -26.34 19.17 -0.45
CA ALA A 331 -27.55 18.41 -0.15
C ALA A 331 -28.64 18.69 -1.19
N TRP A 332 -28.75 19.93 -1.68
CA TRP A 332 -29.68 20.34 -2.72
C TRP A 332 -29.41 19.64 -4.05
N LYS A 333 -28.15 19.54 -4.49
CA LYS A 333 -27.80 18.78 -5.70
C LYS A 333 -28.36 17.36 -5.67
N PHE A 334 -28.32 16.71 -4.50
CA PHE A 334 -28.89 15.37 -4.34
C PHE A 334 -30.42 15.37 -4.22
N ALA A 335 -30.98 16.26 -3.40
CA ALA A 335 -32.42 16.28 -3.10
C ALA A 335 -33.28 16.80 -4.27
N LYS A 336 -32.74 17.70 -5.09
CA LYS A 336 -33.41 18.26 -6.27
C LYS A 336 -33.88 17.16 -7.22
N HIS A 337 -33.05 16.15 -7.46
CA HIS A 337 -33.38 14.94 -8.23
C HIS A 337 -34.67 14.25 -7.73
N ALA A 338 -34.84 14.12 -6.41
CA ALA A 338 -36.05 13.52 -5.83
C ALA A 338 -37.30 14.40 -6.07
N LEU A 339 -37.15 15.72 -5.91
CA LEU A 339 -38.25 16.66 -6.08
C LEU A 339 -38.68 16.78 -7.54
N GLU A 340 -37.72 16.83 -8.46
CA GLU A 340 -37.97 16.81 -9.91
C GLU A 340 -38.67 15.52 -10.34
N PHE A 341 -38.22 14.37 -9.83
CA PHE A 341 -38.90 13.09 -10.09
C PHE A 341 -40.39 13.19 -9.73
N GLN A 342 -40.71 13.64 -8.53
CA GLN A 342 -42.09 13.71 -8.03
C GLN A 342 -42.96 14.67 -8.85
N VAL A 343 -42.40 15.76 -9.37
CA VAL A 343 -43.11 16.68 -10.28
C VAL A 343 -43.34 16.04 -11.64
N GLN A 344 -42.32 15.39 -12.21
CA GLN A 344 -42.36 14.82 -13.57
C GLN A 344 -43.28 13.61 -13.70
N ILE A 345 -43.47 12.83 -12.63
CA ILE A 345 -44.36 11.65 -12.66
C ILE A 345 -45.84 11.99 -12.49
N ASN A 346 -46.19 13.25 -12.19
CA ASN A 346 -47.59 13.64 -11.98
C ASN A 346 -48.40 13.40 -13.26
N GLY A 347 -49.46 12.58 -13.18
CA GLY A 347 -50.29 12.20 -14.32
C GLY A 347 -49.65 11.22 -15.31
N LYS A 348 -48.46 10.65 -15.02
CA LYS A 348 -47.75 9.69 -15.88
C LYS A 348 -48.09 8.23 -15.54
N LYS A 349 -47.91 7.34 -16.52
CA LYS A 349 -48.04 5.88 -16.33
C LYS A 349 -46.78 5.29 -15.70
N GLU A 350 -46.89 4.11 -15.10
CA GLU A 350 -45.78 3.41 -14.42
C GLU A 350 -44.54 3.22 -15.31
N THR A 351 -44.74 2.90 -16.59
CA THR A 351 -43.65 2.70 -17.56
C THR A 351 -42.87 3.99 -17.85
N GLU A 352 -43.56 5.13 -17.94
CA GLU A 352 -42.95 6.45 -18.13
C GLU A 352 -42.24 6.90 -16.86
N ALA A 353 -42.86 6.71 -15.70
CA ALA A 353 -42.25 7.01 -14.40
C ALA A 353 -40.96 6.20 -14.18
N LYS A 354 -40.90 4.93 -14.60
CA LYS A 354 -39.68 4.12 -14.54
C LYS A 354 -38.57 4.65 -15.44
N LYS A 355 -38.88 5.15 -16.64
CA LYS A 355 -37.88 5.76 -17.53
C LYS A 355 -37.26 7.00 -16.87
N ILE A 356 -38.12 7.88 -16.34
CA ILE A 356 -37.70 9.08 -15.62
C ILE A 356 -36.84 8.71 -14.40
N ALA A 357 -37.27 7.71 -13.62
CA ALA A 357 -36.52 7.22 -12.46
C ALA A 357 -35.11 6.74 -12.84
N LYS A 358 -34.96 5.99 -13.94
CA LYS A 358 -33.64 5.51 -14.40
C LYS A 358 -32.70 6.68 -14.66
N THR A 359 -33.14 7.65 -15.46
CA THR A 359 -32.34 8.86 -15.80
C THR A 359 -31.92 9.62 -14.54
N ILE A 360 -32.86 9.93 -13.66
CA ILE A 360 -32.58 10.69 -12.43
C ILE A 360 -31.60 9.94 -11.51
N ILE A 361 -31.72 8.62 -11.41
CA ILE A 361 -30.79 7.82 -10.61
C ILE A 361 -29.40 7.75 -11.26
N THR A 362 -29.32 7.63 -12.58
CA THR A 362 -28.06 7.71 -13.33
C THR A 362 -27.35 9.02 -13.03
N ASP A 363 -28.04 10.15 -13.18
CA ASP A 363 -27.47 11.48 -12.95
C ASP A 363 -27.02 11.66 -11.50
N ALA A 364 -27.85 11.27 -10.53
CA ALA A 364 -27.51 11.32 -9.11
C ALA A 364 -26.29 10.44 -8.74
N ILE A 365 -26.07 9.32 -9.44
CA ILE A 365 -24.89 8.48 -9.25
C ILE A 365 -23.65 9.15 -9.85
N LEU A 366 -23.73 9.68 -11.07
CA LEU A 366 -22.63 10.35 -11.77
C LEU A 366 -22.17 11.63 -11.05
N GLU A 367 -23.10 12.40 -10.47
CA GLU A 367 -22.76 13.58 -9.67
C GLU A 367 -22.07 13.23 -8.34
N ARG A 368 -22.49 12.11 -7.74
CA ARG A 368 -21.98 11.69 -6.42
C ARG A 368 -20.64 10.99 -6.50
N PHE A 369 -20.43 10.17 -7.54
CA PHE A 369 -19.24 9.35 -7.69
C PHE A 369 -18.48 9.77 -8.94
N LYS A 370 -17.18 10.06 -8.78
CA LYS A 370 -16.28 10.27 -9.92
C LYS A 370 -15.96 8.93 -10.56
N ILE A 371 -16.86 8.46 -11.43
CA ILE A 371 -16.78 7.15 -12.09
C ILE A 371 -16.03 7.28 -13.42
N LYS A 372 -15.19 6.29 -13.72
CA LYS A 372 -14.59 6.07 -15.03
C LYS A 372 -14.74 4.62 -15.41
N THR A 373 -15.22 4.35 -16.63
CA THR A 373 -15.25 3.00 -17.18
C THR A 373 -14.10 2.88 -18.18
N PHE A 374 -13.04 2.18 -17.80
CA PHE A 374 -11.88 2.04 -18.66
C PHE A 374 -12.11 0.98 -19.72
N ARG A 375 -11.82 1.33 -20.98
CA ARG A 375 -11.76 0.37 -22.09
C ARG A 375 -10.37 0.29 -22.67
N GLN A 376 -9.97 -0.90 -23.06
CA GLN A 376 -8.74 -1.11 -23.80
C GLN A 376 -9.08 -1.41 -25.27
N VAL A 377 -8.30 -0.82 -26.18
CA VAL A 377 -8.41 -1.06 -27.61
C VAL A 377 -7.15 -1.76 -28.08
N THR A 378 -7.29 -2.97 -28.61
CA THR A 378 -6.19 -3.77 -29.17
C THR A 378 -6.55 -4.19 -30.59
N GLY A 379 -5.90 -3.56 -31.58
CA GLY A 379 -6.26 -3.75 -32.99
C GLY A 379 -7.71 -3.33 -33.25
N HIS A 380 -8.54 -4.28 -33.70
CA HIS A 380 -9.97 -4.08 -33.93
C HIS A 380 -10.86 -4.44 -32.73
N ASN A 381 -10.31 -5.01 -31.65
CA ASN A 381 -11.08 -5.42 -30.49
C ASN A 381 -11.12 -4.32 -29.41
N GLN A 382 -12.29 -4.12 -28.82
CA GLN A 382 -12.48 -3.30 -27.63
C GLN A 382 -12.92 -4.19 -26.47
N ALA A 383 -12.20 -4.13 -25.35
CA ALA A 383 -12.55 -4.83 -24.12
C ALA A 383 -12.79 -3.82 -22.99
N ILE A 384 -13.90 -3.98 -22.26
CA ILE A 384 -14.14 -3.21 -21.04
C ILE A 384 -13.28 -3.80 -19.93
N ILE A 385 -12.38 -2.99 -19.39
CA ILE A 385 -11.50 -3.38 -18.29
C ILE A 385 -12.28 -3.44 -16.97
N GLY A 386 -13.10 -2.42 -16.72
CA GLY A 386 -13.93 -2.34 -15.52
C GLY A 386 -14.39 -0.92 -15.22
N VAL A 387 -15.23 -0.80 -14.19
CA VAL A 387 -15.75 0.47 -13.69
C VAL A 387 -15.01 0.86 -12.43
N PHE A 388 -14.42 2.05 -12.40
CA PHE A 388 -13.57 2.51 -11.31
C PHE A 388 -14.09 3.82 -10.70
N THR A 389 -13.72 4.07 -9.45
CA THR A 389 -13.88 5.36 -8.81
C THR A 389 -12.56 5.87 -8.24
N TRP A 390 -12.37 7.19 -8.25
CA TRP A 390 -11.17 7.82 -7.68
C TRP A 390 -11.26 7.93 -6.16
N ASP A 391 -10.34 7.29 -5.45
CA ASP A 391 -10.15 7.48 -4.02
C ASP A 391 -9.08 8.54 -3.78
N LYS A 392 -9.50 9.76 -3.40
CA LYS A 392 -8.58 10.88 -3.12
C LYS A 392 -7.63 10.58 -1.96
N LYS A 393 -8.09 9.87 -0.92
CA LYS A 393 -7.27 9.58 0.26
C LYS A 393 -6.12 8.64 -0.12
N LYS A 394 -6.41 7.63 -0.93
CA LYS A 394 -5.43 6.63 -1.37
C LYS A 394 -4.66 7.03 -2.63
N GLY A 395 -5.18 7.97 -3.42
CA GLY A 395 -4.55 8.36 -4.69
C GLY A 395 -4.68 7.31 -5.79
N VAL A 396 -5.73 6.47 -5.74
CA VAL A 396 -5.91 5.36 -6.68
C VAL A 396 -7.30 5.28 -7.29
N TYR A 397 -7.36 4.66 -8.47
CA TYR A 397 -8.61 4.19 -9.05
C TYR A 397 -8.96 2.81 -8.47
N VAL A 398 -10.07 2.73 -7.73
CA VAL A 398 -10.55 1.50 -7.09
C VAL A 398 -11.67 0.87 -7.92
N PRO A 399 -11.67 -0.46 -8.14
CA PRO A 399 -12.78 -1.15 -8.80
C PRO A 399 -14.12 -0.91 -8.07
N PHE A 400 -15.17 -0.60 -8.83
CA PHE A 400 -16.48 -0.19 -8.33
C PHE A 400 -17.65 -1.01 -8.93
N ASP A 401 -17.39 -1.94 -9.84
CA ASP A 401 -18.39 -2.77 -10.56
C ASP A 401 -19.39 -3.51 -9.63
N LYS A 402 -18.91 -3.99 -8.47
CA LYS A 402 -19.73 -4.74 -7.52
C LYS A 402 -20.56 -3.82 -6.61
N GLU A 403 -20.03 -2.64 -6.31
CA GLU A 403 -20.64 -1.72 -5.34
C GLU A 403 -21.63 -0.74 -5.99
N ILE A 404 -21.44 -0.42 -7.26
CA ILE A 404 -22.32 0.52 -7.99
C ILE A 404 -23.78 0.06 -8.03
N ARG A 405 -24.07 -1.24 -8.21
CA ARG A 405 -25.45 -1.77 -8.15
C ARG A 405 -26.08 -1.55 -6.78
N LYS A 406 -25.30 -1.66 -5.70
CA LYS A 406 -25.76 -1.34 -4.34
C LYS A 406 -25.95 0.16 -4.18
N ALA A 407 -25.09 0.98 -4.78
CA ALA A 407 -25.22 2.44 -4.79
C ALA A 407 -26.50 2.89 -5.51
N ILE A 408 -26.79 2.37 -6.70
CA ILE A 408 -28.02 2.62 -7.47
C ILE A 408 -29.26 2.33 -6.61
N ARG A 409 -29.34 1.15 -5.99
CA ARG A 409 -30.46 0.77 -5.12
C ARG A 409 -30.61 1.71 -3.91
N ARG A 410 -29.51 2.08 -3.27
CA ARG A 410 -29.50 3.01 -2.12
C ARG A 410 -29.94 4.41 -2.53
N THR A 411 -29.49 4.89 -3.69
CA THR A 411 -29.91 6.19 -4.23
C THR A 411 -31.42 6.17 -4.53
N ALA A 412 -31.93 5.12 -5.16
CA ALA A 412 -33.38 4.97 -5.40
C ALA A 412 -34.22 4.98 -4.11
N GLU A 413 -33.72 4.35 -3.03
CA GLU A 413 -34.36 4.40 -1.71
C GLU A 413 -34.36 5.80 -1.11
N LEU A 414 -33.23 6.52 -1.18
CA LEU A 414 -33.08 7.87 -0.63
C LEU A 414 -33.89 8.94 -1.38
N LEU A 415 -34.14 8.74 -2.68
CA LEU A 415 -34.94 9.64 -3.51
C LEU A 415 -36.45 9.31 -3.47
N GLU A 416 -36.88 8.39 -2.61
CA GLU A 416 -38.29 7.95 -2.48
C GLU A 416 -38.90 7.44 -3.79
N ILE A 417 -38.08 6.93 -4.71
CA ILE A 417 -38.53 6.35 -5.99
C ILE A 417 -39.19 4.97 -5.74
N ARG A 418 -39.08 4.43 -4.51
CA ARG A 418 -39.54 3.09 -4.11
C ARG A 418 -40.56 3.14 -2.97
N SER A 419 -41.82 2.77 -3.20
CA SER A 419 -42.72 2.32 -2.13
C SER A 419 -43.62 1.15 -2.56
N ARG A 420 -43.98 0.33 -1.57
CA ARG A 420 -44.88 -0.84 -1.63
C ARG A 420 -46.36 -0.45 -1.63
N ASP A 421 -46.67 0.82 -1.42
CA ASP A 421 -48.04 1.32 -1.61
C ASP A 421 -48.33 1.46 -3.09
N LYS A 422 -49.57 1.11 -3.48
CA LYS A 422 -50.13 1.26 -4.84
C LYS A 422 -50.09 2.70 -5.40
N LYS A 423 -49.40 3.65 -4.74
CA LYS A 423 -49.34 5.08 -5.04
C LYS A 423 -47.95 5.61 -5.48
N THR A 424 -46.86 4.85 -5.38
CA THR A 424 -45.58 5.24 -6.02
C THR A 424 -45.37 4.46 -7.33
N LEU A 425 -45.22 5.21 -8.42
CA LEU A 425 -45.28 4.71 -9.81
C LEU A 425 -44.02 3.96 -10.33
N ALA A 426 -42.95 3.71 -9.56
CA ALA A 426 -41.71 3.18 -10.16
C ALA A 426 -40.87 2.23 -9.27
N ARG A 427 -41.33 0.98 -9.04
CA ARG A 427 -40.45 -0.04 -8.45
C ARG A 427 -39.39 -0.52 -9.46
N LEU A 428 -38.11 -0.37 -9.12
CA LEU A 428 -37.00 -0.91 -9.92
C LEU A 428 -36.85 -2.42 -9.73
N SER A 429 -36.86 -3.15 -10.83
CA SER A 429 -36.49 -4.57 -10.91
C SER A 429 -34.96 -4.76 -10.95
N LYS A 430 -34.49 -6.01 -10.92
CA LYS A 430 -33.06 -6.31 -11.16
C LYS A 430 -32.61 -5.80 -12.53
N ARG A 431 -33.44 -6.02 -13.56
CA ARG A 431 -33.18 -5.57 -14.93
C ARG A 431 -33.04 -4.06 -15.00
N ASP A 432 -33.92 -3.31 -14.31
CA ASP A 432 -33.82 -1.85 -14.30
C ASP A 432 -32.52 -1.34 -13.65
N VAL A 433 -32.01 -2.04 -12.63
CA VAL A 433 -30.72 -1.71 -12.00
C VAL A 433 -29.55 -2.04 -12.92
N ASP A 434 -29.63 -3.15 -13.67
CA ASP A 434 -28.62 -3.51 -14.66
C ASP A 434 -28.63 -2.52 -15.84
N ASP A 435 -29.81 -2.09 -16.33
CA ASP A 435 -29.94 -1.06 -17.36
C ASP A 435 -29.28 0.27 -16.93
N ILE A 436 -29.53 0.73 -15.69
CA ILE A 436 -28.87 1.93 -15.13
C ILE A 436 -27.36 1.75 -15.06
N PHE A 437 -26.90 0.56 -14.67
CA PHE A 437 -25.47 0.27 -14.59
C PHE A 437 -24.80 0.29 -15.96
N ASP A 438 -25.44 -0.27 -16.98
CA ASP A 438 -24.93 -0.26 -18.35
C ASP A 438 -24.94 1.17 -18.94
N GLU A 439 -25.98 1.96 -18.68
CA GLU A 439 -26.00 3.38 -19.05
C GLU A 439 -24.84 4.15 -18.41
N ILE A 440 -24.57 3.95 -17.11
CA ILE A 440 -23.43 4.59 -16.43
C ILE A 440 -22.11 4.15 -17.06
N LYS A 441 -21.96 2.87 -17.43
CA LYS A 441 -20.75 2.38 -18.11
C LYS A 441 -20.53 3.11 -19.42
N ASP A 442 -21.57 3.25 -20.23
CA ASP A 442 -21.51 3.89 -21.54
C ASP A 442 -21.21 5.39 -21.42
N LEU A 443 -21.88 6.10 -20.51
CA LEU A 443 -21.66 7.53 -20.25
C LEU A 443 -20.28 7.84 -19.67
N THR A 444 -19.66 6.88 -18.98
CA THR A 444 -18.33 7.04 -18.36
C THR A 444 -17.21 6.34 -19.11
N LEU A 445 -17.51 5.81 -20.30
CA LEU A 445 -16.58 5.04 -21.11
C LEU A 445 -15.43 5.92 -21.57
N THR A 446 -14.22 5.56 -21.16
CA THR A 446 -13.00 6.31 -21.45
C THR A 446 -11.86 5.36 -21.81
N PRO A 447 -10.99 5.72 -22.77
CA PRO A 447 -9.80 4.92 -23.06
C PRO A 447 -8.98 4.72 -21.78
N LEU A 448 -8.52 3.49 -21.55
CA LEU A 448 -7.57 3.19 -20.50
C LEU A 448 -6.31 4.03 -20.76
N PRO A 449 -5.94 4.95 -19.86
CA PRO A 449 -4.70 5.69 -20.02
C PRO A 449 -3.52 4.73 -19.91
N LYS A 450 -2.37 5.09 -20.50
CA LYS A 450 -1.14 4.31 -20.32
C LYS A 450 -0.92 4.10 -18.82
N GLU A 451 -0.82 2.85 -18.39
CA GLU A 451 -0.63 2.54 -16.98
C GLU A 451 0.73 3.10 -16.54
N PRO A 452 0.76 4.05 -15.59
CA PRO A 452 2.02 4.57 -15.08
C PRO A 452 2.64 3.51 -14.17
N LEU A 453 3.96 3.49 -14.08
CA LEU A 453 4.70 2.61 -13.18
C LEU A 453 4.63 3.13 -11.74
N ARG A 454 3.42 3.23 -11.20
CA ARG A 454 3.13 3.87 -9.92
C ARG A 454 2.51 2.92 -8.90
N ILE A 455 2.93 3.09 -7.65
CA ILE A 455 2.31 2.48 -6.48
C ILE A 455 2.09 3.57 -5.45
N ALA A 456 0.87 3.68 -4.95
CA ALA A 456 0.54 4.56 -3.84
C ALA A 456 0.80 3.87 -2.50
N PHE A 457 1.36 4.61 -1.56
CA PHE A 457 1.66 4.23 -0.18
C PHE A 457 0.79 5.03 0.79
N THR A 458 0.98 4.96 2.11
CA THR A 458 0.20 5.82 3.02
C THR A 458 0.60 7.30 2.86
N ASN A 459 1.91 7.57 2.85
CA ASN A 459 2.51 8.90 2.89
C ASN A 459 2.85 9.51 1.52
N GLY A 460 2.75 8.76 0.42
CA GLY A 460 2.93 9.31 -0.92
C GLY A 460 2.70 8.30 -2.03
N THR A 461 3.12 8.64 -3.24
CA THR A 461 2.97 7.81 -4.43
C THR A 461 4.32 7.74 -5.12
N LEU A 462 4.84 6.52 -5.25
CA LEU A 462 6.06 6.25 -5.99
C LEU A 462 5.78 6.15 -7.48
N GLU A 463 6.66 6.71 -8.31
CA GLU A 463 6.70 6.55 -9.75
C GLU A 463 8.08 6.14 -10.23
N TRP A 464 8.15 5.02 -10.96
CA TRP A 464 9.37 4.67 -11.69
C TRP A 464 9.42 5.42 -13.02
N THR A 465 10.53 6.12 -13.25
CA THR A 465 10.80 6.90 -14.46
C THR A 465 12.10 6.44 -15.12
N ASP A 466 12.35 6.91 -16.34
CA ASP A 466 13.60 6.62 -17.05
C ASP A 466 14.84 7.18 -16.34
N THR A 467 14.68 8.23 -15.52
CA THR A 467 15.74 8.87 -14.74
C THR A 467 15.84 8.36 -13.30
N GLY A 468 15.01 7.40 -12.90
CA GLY A 468 15.00 6.81 -11.56
C GLY A 468 13.66 6.91 -10.85
N LEU A 469 13.69 6.98 -9.51
CA LEU A 469 12.52 7.05 -8.65
C LEU A 469 12.06 8.51 -8.49
N MET A 470 10.77 8.76 -8.73
CA MET A 470 10.11 10.02 -8.42
C MET A 470 9.05 9.79 -7.35
N TRP A 471 8.94 10.71 -6.40
CA TRP A 471 7.99 10.65 -5.31
C TRP A 471 7.00 11.81 -5.37
N HIS A 472 5.71 11.49 -5.24
CA HIS A 472 4.64 12.48 -5.12
C HIS A 472 4.05 12.39 -3.72
N ASP A 473 4.07 13.49 -2.97
CA ASP A 473 3.53 13.51 -1.61
C ASP A 473 2.02 13.15 -1.61
N ALA A 474 1.53 12.51 -0.54
CA ALA A 474 0.11 12.18 -0.41
C ALA A 474 -0.81 13.40 -0.60
N LYS A 475 -0.35 14.62 -0.27
CA LYS A 475 -1.09 15.87 -0.49
C LYS A 475 -1.25 16.25 -1.96
N GLU A 476 -0.38 15.76 -2.84
CA GLU A 476 -0.37 16.03 -4.29
C GLU A 476 -1.29 15.10 -5.09
N ARG A 477 -1.86 14.08 -4.42
CA ARG A 477 -2.75 13.09 -5.03
C ARG A 477 -3.89 13.74 -5.79
N SER A 478 -3.91 13.49 -7.08
CA SER A 478 -4.93 13.98 -8.00
C SER A 478 -5.22 12.95 -9.09
N PRO A 479 -6.36 13.04 -9.78
CA PRO A 479 -6.63 12.18 -10.93
C PRO A 479 -5.59 12.25 -12.08
N LYS A 480 -4.64 13.21 -12.04
CA LYS A 480 -3.49 13.27 -12.96
C LYS A 480 -2.30 12.45 -12.45
N ILE A 481 -2.11 12.42 -11.13
CA ILE A 481 -1.10 11.62 -10.42
C ILE A 481 -1.81 10.43 -9.76
N TYR A 482 -2.36 9.55 -10.62
CA TYR A 482 -3.07 8.36 -10.16
C TYR A 482 -2.16 7.14 -10.14
N ALA A 483 -2.45 6.20 -9.25
CA ALA A 483 -1.97 4.83 -9.30
C ALA A 483 -3.16 3.84 -9.36
N PHE A 484 -2.88 2.58 -9.68
CA PHE A 484 -3.86 1.48 -9.60
C PHE A 484 -3.67 0.60 -8.36
N TYR A 485 -2.52 0.77 -7.68
CA TYR A 485 -2.09 -0.06 -6.56
C TYR A 485 -1.92 0.83 -5.32
N TYR A 486 -2.51 0.44 -4.20
CA TYR A 486 -2.34 1.10 -2.91
C TYR A 486 -1.85 0.11 -1.86
N LEU A 487 -0.64 0.33 -1.34
CA LEU A 487 -0.08 -0.44 -0.24
C LEU A 487 -0.16 0.38 1.06
N PRO A 488 -0.64 -0.20 2.17
CA PRO A 488 -0.85 0.53 3.42
C PRO A 488 0.45 0.69 4.24
N TRP A 489 1.59 0.94 3.60
CA TRP A 489 2.91 1.06 4.22
C TRP A 489 3.46 2.47 4.04
N GLU A 490 4.31 2.91 4.97
CA GLU A 490 5.07 4.15 4.88
C GLU A 490 6.43 3.90 4.21
N VAL A 491 6.82 4.80 3.30
CA VAL A 491 8.14 4.77 2.67
C VAL A 491 8.95 5.95 3.19
N LYS A 492 10.14 5.69 3.74
CA LYS A 492 11.09 6.74 4.14
C LYS A 492 11.86 7.20 2.91
N ILE A 493 11.21 7.99 2.08
CA ILE A 493 11.74 8.39 0.77
C ILE A 493 13.04 9.20 0.90
N GLU A 494 13.20 9.95 1.99
CA GLU A 494 14.38 10.77 2.24
C GLU A 494 15.66 9.93 2.33
N GLU A 495 15.54 8.67 2.76
CA GLU A 495 16.65 7.71 2.79
C GLU A 495 17.06 7.25 1.39
N ILE A 496 16.11 7.16 0.46
CA ILE A 496 16.35 6.75 -0.93
C ILE A 496 16.90 7.94 -1.73
N GLU A 497 16.39 9.15 -1.49
CA GLU A 497 16.80 10.37 -2.21
C GLU A 497 18.27 10.73 -2.03
N LYS A 498 18.90 10.32 -0.91
CA LYS A 498 20.34 10.45 -0.67
C LYS A 498 21.21 9.83 -1.78
N PHE A 499 20.65 8.87 -2.53
CA PHE A 499 21.30 8.13 -3.60
C PHE A 499 20.89 8.58 -5.02
N GLN A 500 20.09 9.64 -5.17
CA GLN A 500 19.77 10.16 -6.50
C GLN A 500 21.06 10.56 -7.24
N GLY A 501 21.24 9.99 -8.44
CA GLY A 501 22.42 10.22 -9.28
C GLY A 501 23.72 9.57 -8.76
N LYS A 502 23.67 8.76 -7.70
CA LYS A 502 24.83 8.04 -7.15
C LYS A 502 24.72 6.54 -7.42
N GLU A 503 25.87 5.88 -7.51
CA GLU A 503 25.92 4.42 -7.49
C GLU A 503 25.53 3.93 -6.09
N ILE A 504 24.56 3.02 -6.03
CA ILE A 504 24.10 2.38 -4.79
C ILE A 504 24.91 1.10 -4.61
N THR A 505 25.60 0.89 -3.48
CA THR A 505 26.37 -0.33 -3.19
C THR A 505 25.61 -1.33 -2.30
N VAL A 506 26.14 -2.55 -2.14
CA VAL A 506 25.57 -3.54 -1.19
C VAL A 506 25.72 -3.06 0.25
N GLN A 507 26.82 -2.38 0.57
CA GLN A 507 27.06 -1.81 1.89
C GLN A 507 26.02 -0.73 2.24
N ASP A 508 25.61 0.09 1.27
CA ASP A 508 24.57 1.10 1.46
C ASP A 508 23.22 0.46 1.82
N ILE A 509 22.86 -0.61 1.10
CA ILE A 509 21.63 -1.38 1.38
C ILE A 509 21.70 -2.00 2.77
N GLU A 510 22.85 -2.57 3.14
CA GLU A 510 23.04 -3.18 4.46
C GLU A 510 22.91 -2.14 5.58
N GLN A 511 23.57 -0.99 5.44
CA GLN A 511 23.52 0.08 6.43
C GLN A 511 22.10 0.61 6.60
N LEU A 512 21.36 0.79 5.50
CA LEU A 512 19.96 1.20 5.55
C LEU A 512 19.09 0.15 6.24
N ALA A 513 19.28 -1.13 5.90
CA ALA A 513 18.54 -2.24 6.50
C ALA A 513 18.80 -2.38 8.01
N ARG A 514 20.05 -2.19 8.45
CA ARG A 514 20.39 -2.15 9.89
C ARG A 514 19.66 -1.03 10.63
N GLY A 515 19.45 0.11 9.98
CA GLY A 515 18.75 1.26 10.58
C GLY A 515 17.22 1.13 10.57
N LEU A 516 16.63 0.48 9.56
CA LEU A 516 15.19 0.49 9.33
C LEU A 516 14.47 -0.83 9.62
N CYS A 517 15.11 -1.97 9.36
CA CYS A 517 14.53 -3.29 9.53
C CYS A 517 15.59 -4.33 9.98
N PRO A 518 16.27 -4.11 11.11
CA PRO A 518 17.38 -4.94 11.56
C PRO A 518 16.99 -6.40 11.76
N LYS A 519 15.77 -6.70 12.26
CA LYS A 519 15.35 -8.08 12.46
C LYS A 519 15.16 -8.79 11.12
N SER A 520 14.59 -8.09 10.15
CA SER A 520 14.39 -8.60 8.80
C SER A 520 15.72 -8.84 8.07
N LEU A 521 16.70 -7.96 8.25
CA LEU A 521 18.05 -8.15 7.73
C LEU A 521 18.71 -9.42 8.29
N GLU A 522 18.69 -9.61 9.60
CA GLU A 522 19.26 -10.80 10.24
C GLU A 522 18.51 -12.08 9.85
N ALA A 523 17.19 -12.01 9.68
CA ALA A 523 16.41 -13.11 9.13
C ALA A 523 16.86 -13.46 7.71
N PHE A 524 17.00 -12.47 6.81
CA PHE A 524 17.39 -12.72 5.42
C PHE A 524 18.81 -13.28 5.32
N LYS A 525 19.75 -12.76 6.11
CA LYS A 525 21.11 -13.29 6.21
C LYS A 525 21.13 -14.71 6.74
N SER A 526 20.39 -15.01 7.80
CA SER A 526 20.35 -16.37 8.34
C SER A 526 19.68 -17.37 7.39
N TRP A 527 18.79 -16.92 6.50
CA TRP A 527 18.12 -17.79 5.54
C TRP A 527 18.98 -18.15 4.32
N VAL A 528 19.75 -17.21 3.77
CA VAL A 528 20.40 -17.37 2.45
C VAL A 528 21.86 -16.89 2.40
N ASP A 529 22.48 -16.69 3.56
CA ASP A 529 23.87 -16.27 3.71
C ASP A 529 24.17 -14.95 2.97
N ASP A 530 25.11 -14.98 2.02
CA ASP A 530 25.59 -13.84 1.23
C ASP A 530 24.56 -13.33 0.20
N LYS A 531 23.50 -14.10 -0.09
CA LYS A 531 22.47 -13.77 -1.08
C LYS A 531 21.32 -12.92 -0.53
N TRP A 532 21.43 -12.44 0.71
CA TRP A 532 20.37 -11.75 1.44
C TRP A 532 19.83 -10.51 0.72
N VAL A 533 20.69 -9.79 -0.03
CA VAL A 533 20.29 -8.60 -0.81
C VAL A 533 19.22 -8.95 -1.84
N THR A 534 19.33 -10.11 -2.47
CA THR A 534 18.41 -10.54 -3.52
C THR A 534 17.01 -10.79 -3.01
N LEU A 535 16.83 -11.10 -1.72
CA LEU A 535 15.49 -11.14 -1.11
C LEU A 535 14.84 -9.75 -1.07
N PHE A 536 15.61 -8.69 -0.77
CA PHE A 536 15.13 -7.31 -0.89
C PHE A 536 14.87 -6.91 -2.34
N GLU A 537 15.75 -7.29 -3.28
CA GLU A 537 15.57 -7.03 -4.71
C GLU A 537 14.31 -7.69 -5.27
N ILE A 538 13.99 -8.92 -4.84
CA ILE A 538 12.76 -9.63 -5.24
C ILE A 538 11.53 -8.82 -4.82
N ILE A 539 11.47 -8.42 -3.54
CA ILE A 539 10.37 -7.60 -3.02
C ILE A 539 10.29 -6.29 -3.81
N GLY A 540 11.42 -5.61 -4.01
CA GLY A 540 11.46 -4.35 -4.77
C GLY A 540 11.02 -4.51 -6.22
N TYR A 541 11.34 -5.63 -6.87
CA TYR A 541 10.86 -5.92 -8.22
C TYR A 541 9.34 -6.08 -8.25
N THR A 542 8.72 -6.66 -7.22
CA THR A 542 7.25 -6.69 -7.13
C THR A 542 6.62 -5.28 -7.04
N LEU A 543 7.38 -4.29 -6.56
CA LEU A 543 6.98 -2.88 -6.48
C LEU A 543 7.24 -2.07 -7.77
N TYR A 544 7.72 -2.72 -8.83
CA TYR A 544 7.85 -2.17 -10.17
C TYR A 544 6.74 -2.75 -11.06
N PRO A 545 5.65 -2.04 -11.41
CA PRO A 545 4.47 -2.61 -12.09
C PRO A 545 4.66 -3.03 -13.56
N GLU A 546 5.78 -3.66 -13.91
CA GLU A 546 6.12 -4.18 -15.24
C GLU A 546 7.14 -5.35 -15.12
N ILE A 547 7.27 -6.16 -16.17
CA ILE A 547 8.29 -7.21 -16.28
C ILE A 547 9.52 -6.66 -17.02
N LYS A 548 10.45 -6.05 -16.28
CA LYS A 548 11.66 -5.42 -16.84
C LYS A 548 12.78 -6.41 -17.18
N PHE A 549 13.09 -7.32 -16.25
CA PHE A 549 14.27 -8.19 -16.33
C PHE A 549 13.98 -9.59 -16.88
N ARG A 550 12.71 -9.91 -17.14
CA ARG A 550 12.26 -11.23 -17.59
C ARG A 550 12.70 -12.37 -16.65
N LYS A 551 12.70 -12.12 -15.34
CA LYS A 551 13.06 -13.11 -14.31
C LYS A 551 11.84 -13.65 -13.55
N ALA A 552 11.96 -14.89 -13.10
CA ALA A 552 11.14 -15.61 -12.13
C ALA A 552 12.04 -16.20 -11.05
N PHE A 553 11.52 -16.40 -9.86
CA PHE A 553 12.31 -16.77 -8.69
C PHE A 553 11.86 -18.11 -8.14
N MET A 554 12.81 -18.99 -7.88
CA MET A 554 12.58 -20.27 -7.23
C MET A 554 13.34 -20.32 -5.92
N LEU A 555 12.64 -20.49 -4.81
CA LEU A 555 13.22 -20.63 -3.48
C LEU A 555 13.24 -22.12 -3.15
N VAL A 556 14.40 -22.69 -2.83
CA VAL A 556 14.59 -24.13 -2.71
C VAL A 556 15.24 -24.52 -1.39
N GLY A 557 14.79 -25.60 -0.77
CA GLY A 557 15.46 -26.22 0.38
C GLY A 557 14.58 -27.25 1.10
N GLU A 558 15.12 -27.92 2.13
CA GLU A 558 14.57 -29.15 2.70
C GLU A 558 13.53 -28.93 3.82
N GLY A 559 12.67 -27.91 3.68
CA GLY A 559 11.69 -27.53 4.71
C GLY A 559 12.29 -26.79 5.91
N LYS A 560 11.42 -26.24 6.77
CA LYS A 560 11.77 -25.49 8.00
C LYS A 560 12.88 -24.45 7.87
N ASN A 561 12.98 -23.80 6.72
CA ASN A 561 14.14 -22.99 6.35
C ASN A 561 13.82 -21.52 6.05
N GLY A 562 12.57 -21.09 6.21
CA GLY A 562 12.16 -19.69 5.99
C GLY A 562 11.52 -19.40 4.61
N LYS A 563 11.47 -20.36 3.69
CA LYS A 563 10.85 -20.16 2.35
C LYS A 563 9.38 -19.75 2.41
N SER A 564 8.55 -20.53 3.11
CA SER A 564 7.13 -20.22 3.28
C SER A 564 6.93 -18.91 4.03
N THR A 565 7.83 -18.63 4.98
CA THR A 565 7.87 -17.39 5.75
C THR A 565 8.12 -16.17 4.85
N PHE A 566 9.07 -16.25 3.92
CA PHE A 566 9.31 -15.20 2.91
C PHE A 566 8.14 -15.03 1.95
N ILE A 567 7.52 -16.12 1.48
CA ILE A 567 6.30 -16.06 0.65
C ILE A 567 5.16 -15.35 1.40
N ASN A 568 4.99 -15.64 2.69
CA ASN A 568 4.00 -14.99 3.53
C ASN A 568 4.31 -13.50 3.75
N LEU A 569 5.58 -13.13 3.89
CA LEU A 569 6.02 -11.74 3.95
C LEU A 569 5.66 -10.98 2.66
N VAL A 570 5.99 -11.53 1.49
CA VAL A 570 5.62 -10.92 0.19
C VAL A 570 4.11 -10.71 0.09
N LYS A 571 3.31 -11.71 0.50
CA LYS A 571 1.85 -11.58 0.54
C LYS A 571 1.36 -10.54 1.53
N LYS A 572 1.98 -10.45 2.72
CA LYS A 572 1.64 -9.43 3.74
C LYS A 572 1.89 -8.03 3.18
N ILE A 573 3.04 -7.81 2.53
CA ILE A 573 3.40 -6.53 1.90
C ILE A 573 2.41 -6.16 0.79
N LEU A 574 2.11 -7.08 -0.13
CA LEU A 574 1.32 -6.78 -1.34
C LEU A 574 -0.20 -6.88 -1.12
N GLY A 575 -0.64 -7.51 -0.04
CA GLY A 575 -2.05 -7.70 0.28
C GLY A 575 -2.84 -8.34 -0.87
N GLU A 576 -3.89 -7.65 -1.33
CA GLU A 576 -4.76 -8.16 -2.41
C GLU A 576 -4.07 -8.25 -3.77
N TYR A 577 -2.90 -7.64 -3.95
CA TYR A 577 -2.15 -7.66 -5.21
C TYR A 577 -1.21 -8.87 -5.34
N ALA A 578 -1.11 -9.71 -4.30
CA ALA A 578 -0.50 -11.04 -4.39
C ALA A 578 -1.56 -12.12 -4.63
N ILE A 579 -1.17 -13.18 -5.34
CA ILE A 579 -1.98 -14.40 -5.53
C ILE A 579 -1.13 -15.65 -5.35
N SER A 580 -1.76 -16.80 -5.15
CA SER A 580 -1.11 -18.11 -5.04
C SER A 580 -1.75 -19.10 -5.99
N ILE A 581 -1.29 -19.09 -7.24
CA ILE A 581 -1.61 -20.09 -8.26
C ILE A 581 -0.43 -21.06 -8.30
N SER A 582 -0.71 -22.37 -8.14
CA SER A 582 0.33 -23.38 -8.24
C SER A 582 0.96 -23.39 -9.64
N PRO A 583 2.27 -23.66 -9.78
CA PRO A 583 2.88 -23.79 -11.10
C PRO A 583 2.22 -24.87 -11.95
N ARG A 584 1.75 -25.97 -11.32
CA ARG A 584 1.00 -27.03 -11.98
C ARG A 584 -0.24 -26.48 -12.69
N GLU A 585 -1.06 -25.70 -11.99
CA GLU A 585 -2.27 -25.11 -12.60
C GLU A 585 -1.92 -24.03 -13.63
N LEU A 586 -0.91 -23.21 -13.33
CA LEU A 586 -0.54 -22.07 -14.16
C LEU A 586 0.01 -22.52 -15.52
N PHE A 587 0.81 -23.59 -15.54
CA PHE A 587 1.46 -24.12 -16.74
C PHE A 587 0.78 -25.37 -17.32
N ASP A 588 -0.43 -25.69 -16.87
CA ASP A 588 -1.29 -26.68 -17.53
C ASP A 588 -1.86 -26.11 -18.83
N SER A 589 -1.53 -26.73 -19.96
CA SER A 589 -2.00 -26.33 -21.28
C SER A 589 -3.53 -26.34 -21.40
N GLN A 590 -4.23 -27.16 -20.61
CA GLN A 590 -5.69 -27.28 -20.62
C GLN A 590 -6.39 -26.18 -19.81
N ASN A 591 -5.66 -25.47 -18.94
CA ASN A 591 -6.25 -24.49 -18.03
C ASN A 591 -6.27 -23.06 -18.63
N ARG A 592 -7.12 -22.83 -19.62
CA ARG A 592 -7.21 -21.55 -20.37
C ARG A 592 -7.67 -20.34 -19.54
N PHE A 593 -8.34 -20.55 -18.41
CA PHE A 593 -8.92 -19.48 -17.59
C PHE A 593 -7.96 -18.96 -16.51
N ILE A 594 -6.98 -19.76 -16.08
CA ILE A 594 -6.19 -19.47 -14.87
C ILE A 594 -5.36 -18.19 -15.01
N VAL A 595 -4.88 -17.91 -16.22
CA VAL A 595 -4.03 -16.74 -16.49
C VAL A 595 -4.79 -15.44 -16.24
N SER A 596 -6.11 -15.41 -16.41
CA SER A 596 -6.92 -14.21 -16.14
C SER A 596 -6.82 -13.76 -14.67
N ASN A 597 -6.50 -14.66 -13.74
CA ASN A 597 -6.32 -14.34 -12.33
C ASN A 597 -5.03 -13.56 -12.03
N LEU A 598 -4.07 -13.51 -12.96
CA LEU A 598 -2.86 -12.67 -12.86
C LEU A 598 -3.12 -11.21 -13.24
N TYR A 599 -4.29 -10.90 -13.79
CA TYR A 599 -4.66 -9.54 -14.13
C TYR A 599 -4.63 -8.62 -12.89
N HIS A 600 -3.91 -7.50 -12.98
CA HIS A 600 -3.69 -6.54 -11.87
C HIS A 600 -3.03 -7.15 -10.61
N LYS A 601 -2.28 -8.26 -10.75
CA LYS A 601 -1.46 -8.80 -9.65
C LYS A 601 -0.01 -8.36 -9.80
N LEU A 602 0.62 -7.99 -8.69
CA LEU A 602 2.04 -7.62 -8.62
C LEU A 602 2.95 -8.84 -8.41
N ALA A 603 2.41 -9.91 -7.81
CA ALA A 603 3.13 -11.18 -7.64
C ALA A 603 2.19 -12.40 -7.66
N ASN A 604 2.67 -13.50 -8.24
CA ASN A 604 2.21 -14.85 -7.93
C ASN A 604 3.24 -15.48 -6.98
N ALA A 605 2.95 -15.43 -5.67
CA ALA A 605 3.81 -15.93 -4.62
C ALA A 605 3.19 -17.21 -4.03
N VAL A 606 3.80 -18.36 -4.30
CA VAL A 606 3.24 -19.67 -3.98
C VAL A 606 4.27 -20.56 -3.29
N ALA A 607 3.82 -21.31 -2.30
CA ALA A 607 4.58 -22.42 -1.73
C ALA A 607 4.00 -23.72 -2.29
N GLU A 608 4.83 -24.49 -2.99
CA GLU A 608 4.51 -25.76 -3.60
C GLU A 608 5.21 -26.88 -2.83
N SER A 609 4.46 -27.92 -2.50
CA SER A 609 4.94 -29.03 -1.68
C SER A 609 4.86 -30.38 -2.39
N LYS A 610 4.15 -30.45 -3.52
CA LYS A 610 4.00 -31.67 -4.30
C LYS A 610 4.92 -31.66 -5.50
N ASP A 611 5.22 -32.85 -6.03
CA ASP A 611 5.87 -32.96 -7.32
C ASP A 611 4.93 -32.46 -8.43
N TYR A 612 5.50 -31.71 -9.37
CA TYR A 612 4.79 -31.17 -10.51
C TYR A 612 5.68 -31.09 -11.74
N SER A 613 5.05 -30.87 -12.89
CA SER A 613 5.75 -30.57 -14.14
C SER A 613 5.40 -29.17 -14.64
N ILE A 614 6.31 -28.60 -15.41
CA ILE A 614 6.04 -27.41 -16.23
C ILE A 614 5.83 -27.91 -17.66
N ASP A 615 4.56 -28.05 -18.05
CA ASP A 615 4.18 -28.62 -19.34
C ASP A 615 4.15 -27.57 -20.47
N ASP A 616 3.79 -26.33 -20.16
CA ASP A 616 3.69 -25.22 -21.11
C ASP A 616 4.80 -24.17 -20.88
N MET A 617 6.00 -24.46 -21.41
CA MET A 617 7.18 -23.58 -21.31
C MET A 617 7.01 -22.28 -22.11
N ASP A 618 6.23 -22.31 -23.20
CA ASP A 618 5.92 -21.11 -23.99
C ASP A 618 5.07 -20.13 -23.19
N ARG A 619 4.06 -20.62 -22.45
CA ARG A 619 3.30 -19.78 -21.52
C ARG A 619 4.19 -19.20 -20.44
N PHE A 620 5.11 -19.98 -19.85
CA PHE A 620 6.09 -19.44 -18.91
C PHE A 620 6.89 -18.29 -19.53
N LYS A 621 7.40 -18.47 -20.75
CA LYS A 621 8.13 -17.44 -21.49
C LYS A 621 7.28 -16.21 -21.82
N ARG A 622 5.98 -16.36 -22.08
CA ARG A 622 5.09 -15.21 -22.33
C ARG A 622 4.81 -14.45 -21.03
N LEU A 623 4.51 -15.16 -19.94
CA LEU A 623 4.22 -14.56 -18.63
C LEU A 623 5.42 -13.80 -18.06
N THR A 624 6.63 -14.35 -18.21
CA THR A 624 7.86 -13.68 -17.80
C THR A 624 8.45 -12.79 -18.89
N GLY A 625 7.84 -12.70 -20.07
CA GLY A 625 8.33 -11.88 -21.19
C GLY A 625 7.83 -10.44 -21.20
N GLY A 626 6.70 -10.18 -20.53
CA GLY A 626 5.99 -8.90 -20.62
C GLY A 626 5.15 -8.76 -21.90
N ASP A 627 4.88 -9.88 -22.58
CA ASP A 627 4.10 -9.94 -23.81
C ASP A 627 2.60 -9.76 -23.53
N TRP A 628 1.87 -9.32 -24.56
CA TRP A 628 0.41 -9.32 -24.52
C TRP A 628 -0.14 -10.75 -24.46
N PHE A 629 -1.05 -10.98 -23.52
CA PHE A 629 -1.69 -12.26 -23.28
C PHE A 629 -3.20 -12.09 -23.28
N THR A 630 -3.90 -12.83 -24.12
CA THR A 630 -5.37 -12.94 -24.08
C THR A 630 -5.74 -14.11 -23.18
N ALA A 631 -6.49 -13.83 -22.12
CA ALA A 631 -6.96 -14.82 -21.18
C ALA A 631 -8.49 -14.87 -21.20
N ASP A 632 -9.04 -16.08 -21.24
CA ASP A 632 -10.48 -16.27 -21.15
C ASP A 632 -10.97 -16.03 -19.74
N VAL A 633 -12.10 -15.35 -19.62
CA VAL A 633 -12.77 -15.11 -18.34
C VAL A 633 -14.09 -15.85 -18.35
N LYS A 634 -14.35 -16.68 -17.33
CA LYS A 634 -15.60 -17.45 -17.26
C LYS A 634 -16.80 -16.51 -17.32
N PHE A 635 -17.69 -16.76 -18.29
CA PHE A 635 -18.94 -16.02 -18.53
C PHE A 635 -18.76 -14.53 -18.88
N LYS A 636 -17.59 -14.13 -19.42
CA LYS A 636 -17.30 -12.76 -19.88
C LYS A 636 -16.44 -12.79 -21.13
N ASP A 637 -16.31 -11.64 -21.78
CA ASP A 637 -15.38 -11.48 -22.89
C ASP A 637 -13.93 -11.71 -22.42
N PRO A 638 -13.07 -12.31 -23.27
CA PRO A 638 -11.66 -12.45 -22.99
C PRO A 638 -11.01 -11.09 -22.72
N ILE A 639 -10.07 -11.06 -21.77
CA ILE A 639 -9.27 -9.88 -21.47
C ILE A 639 -7.89 -10.04 -22.11
N THR A 640 -7.38 -8.96 -22.68
CA THR A 640 -6.00 -8.91 -23.18
C THR A 640 -5.18 -8.00 -22.26
N PHE A 641 -4.05 -8.48 -21.76
CA PHE A 641 -3.23 -7.69 -20.83
C PHE A 641 -1.76 -8.13 -20.90
N LYS A 642 -0.86 -7.26 -20.43
CA LYS A 642 0.52 -7.63 -20.17
C LYS A 642 0.63 -8.14 -18.73
N ASN A 643 1.22 -9.31 -18.53
CA ASN A 643 1.51 -9.76 -17.17
C ASN A 643 2.52 -8.80 -16.53
N ILE A 644 2.24 -8.38 -15.31
CA ILE A 644 3.17 -7.61 -14.46
C ILE A 644 3.54 -8.38 -13.18
N ALA A 645 2.87 -9.51 -12.93
CA ALA A 645 3.02 -10.31 -11.73
C ALA A 645 4.34 -11.08 -11.77
N LYS A 646 5.16 -10.92 -10.72
CA LYS A 646 6.43 -11.66 -10.57
C LYS A 646 6.10 -13.06 -10.11
N LEU A 647 6.69 -14.06 -10.76
CA LEU A 647 6.50 -15.45 -10.39
C LEU A 647 7.54 -15.79 -9.32
N ILE A 648 7.07 -16.11 -8.11
CA ILE A 648 7.90 -16.48 -6.96
C ILE A 648 7.38 -17.81 -6.42
N VAL A 649 8.18 -18.85 -6.57
CA VAL A 649 7.82 -20.22 -6.20
C VAL A 649 8.75 -20.70 -5.11
N ALA A 650 8.24 -20.93 -3.91
CA ALA A 650 8.92 -21.72 -2.90
C ALA A 650 8.61 -23.20 -3.14
N SER A 651 9.62 -24.04 -3.28
CA SER A 651 9.43 -25.49 -3.44
C SER A 651 10.52 -26.26 -2.71
N ASN A 652 10.19 -27.47 -2.25
CA ASN A 652 11.20 -28.41 -1.79
C ASN A 652 11.78 -29.22 -2.98
N ASN A 653 10.97 -29.43 -4.01
CA ASN A 653 11.32 -30.26 -5.17
C ASN A 653 11.40 -29.42 -6.44
N MET A 654 12.36 -29.73 -7.30
CA MET A 654 12.44 -29.14 -8.63
C MET A 654 11.40 -29.80 -9.54
N PRO A 655 10.66 -29.05 -10.36
CA PRO A 655 9.65 -29.66 -11.21
C PRO A 655 10.25 -30.33 -12.44
N TYR A 656 9.55 -31.34 -12.94
CA TYR A 656 9.91 -32.01 -14.18
C TYR A 656 9.63 -31.10 -15.38
N ILE A 657 10.51 -31.16 -16.38
CA ILE A 657 10.37 -30.41 -17.63
C ILE A 657 10.40 -31.36 -18.83
N ARG A 658 9.61 -31.03 -19.85
CA ARG A 658 9.50 -31.85 -21.08
C ARG A 658 10.63 -31.57 -22.05
N ASP A 659 10.92 -30.30 -22.31
CA ASP A 659 12.04 -29.86 -23.13
C ASP A 659 13.11 -29.22 -22.25
N THR A 660 14.34 -29.63 -22.45
CA THR A 660 15.51 -29.24 -21.64
C THR A 660 16.48 -28.38 -22.44
N ASN A 661 16.26 -28.24 -23.75
CA ASN A 661 17.12 -27.47 -24.66
C ASN A 661 16.73 -25.98 -24.74
N ASP A 662 15.69 -25.55 -24.03
CA ASP A 662 15.21 -24.17 -24.06
C ASP A 662 16.06 -23.26 -23.17
N LYS A 663 17.08 -22.64 -23.77
CA LYS A 663 17.94 -21.64 -23.10
C LYS A 663 17.16 -20.48 -22.49
N ALA A 664 16.12 -20.02 -23.20
CA ALA A 664 15.32 -18.90 -22.72
C ALA A 664 14.52 -19.27 -21.47
N PHE A 665 14.15 -20.54 -21.28
CA PHE A 665 13.57 -21.00 -20.02
C PHE A 665 14.57 -20.90 -18.87
N TRP A 666 15.78 -21.42 -19.05
CA TRP A 666 16.82 -21.43 -18.01
C TRP A 666 17.26 -20.04 -17.60
N HIS A 667 17.48 -19.14 -18.56
CA HIS A 667 17.92 -17.76 -18.30
C HIS A 667 16.94 -16.95 -17.43
N ARG A 668 15.66 -17.33 -17.41
CA ARG A 668 14.61 -16.58 -16.70
C ARG A 668 14.51 -16.96 -15.23
N TRP A 669 15.13 -18.05 -14.79
CA TRP A 669 15.09 -18.44 -13.39
C TRP A 669 16.26 -17.86 -12.61
N ILE A 670 15.98 -17.41 -11.39
CA ILE A 670 16.96 -17.21 -10.32
C ILE A 670 16.57 -18.17 -9.20
N ILE A 671 17.45 -19.11 -8.89
CA ILE A 671 17.25 -20.14 -7.87
C ILE A 671 18.00 -19.75 -6.61
N ILE A 672 17.26 -19.50 -5.52
CA ILE A 672 17.81 -19.13 -4.23
C ILE A 672 17.67 -20.31 -3.29
N GLU A 673 18.79 -20.85 -2.85
CA GLU A 673 18.84 -21.94 -1.89
C GLU A 673 18.71 -21.41 -0.47
N PHE A 674 17.88 -22.07 0.33
CA PHE A 674 17.65 -21.82 1.76
C PHE A 674 18.22 -23.04 2.53
N PRO A 675 19.54 -23.06 2.80
CA PRO A 675 20.25 -24.25 3.26
C PRO A 675 20.04 -24.54 4.76
N HIS A 676 19.64 -23.55 5.55
CA HIS A 676 19.57 -23.67 7.01
C HIS A 676 18.19 -24.09 7.49
N GLN A 677 18.13 -24.83 8.60
CA GLN A 677 16.87 -25.23 9.26
C GLN A 677 16.68 -24.51 10.59
N PHE A 678 15.43 -24.16 10.89
CA PHE A 678 15.03 -23.42 12.08
C PHE A 678 13.92 -24.16 12.84
N PRO A 679 13.86 -24.03 14.16
CA PRO A 679 12.73 -24.55 14.94
C PRO A 679 11.42 -23.83 14.57
N ASP A 680 10.30 -24.55 14.68
CA ASP A 680 8.99 -23.97 14.44
C ASP A 680 8.58 -23.06 15.61
N ASP A 681 8.21 -21.81 15.31
CA ASP A 681 7.61 -20.85 16.25
C ASP A 681 6.56 -20.02 15.50
N ASP A 682 5.28 -20.32 15.78
CA ASP A 682 4.13 -19.65 15.16
C ASP A 682 4.07 -18.14 15.46
N THR A 683 4.73 -17.69 16.53
CA THR A 683 4.76 -16.27 16.92
C THR A 683 5.93 -15.50 16.31
N TRP A 684 6.93 -16.20 15.75
CA TRP A 684 8.16 -15.59 15.25
C TRP A 684 7.89 -14.60 14.11
N PHE A 685 6.96 -14.93 13.21
CA PHE A 685 6.64 -14.11 12.05
C PHE A 685 6.13 -12.72 12.45
N ASP A 686 5.18 -12.64 13.39
CA ASP A 686 4.62 -11.35 13.82
C ASP A 686 5.55 -10.57 14.75
N LYS A 687 6.41 -11.25 15.51
CA LYS A 687 7.46 -10.61 16.34
C LYS A 687 8.60 -10.02 15.49
N THR A 688 8.87 -10.62 14.34
CA THR A 688 9.94 -10.23 13.42
C THR A 688 9.46 -9.17 12.43
N PHE A 689 8.32 -9.41 11.76
CA PHE A 689 7.76 -8.52 10.74
C PHE A 689 6.63 -7.67 11.30
N THR A 690 7.01 -6.79 12.23
CA THR A 690 6.15 -5.71 12.75
C THR A 690 5.85 -4.69 11.65
N GLU A 691 4.90 -3.79 11.90
CA GLU A 691 4.56 -2.71 10.95
C GLU A 691 5.78 -1.83 10.62
N ASP A 692 6.57 -1.46 11.63
CA ASP A 692 7.81 -0.69 11.45
C ASP A 692 8.85 -1.45 10.60
N GLU A 693 9.04 -2.75 10.86
CA GLU A 693 9.95 -3.60 10.08
C GLU A 693 9.49 -3.72 8.63
N ILE A 694 8.18 -3.82 8.38
CA ILE A 694 7.64 -3.85 7.01
C ILE A 694 7.84 -2.51 6.30
N ASN A 695 7.61 -1.37 6.96
CA ASN A 695 7.91 -0.06 6.40
C ASN A 695 9.40 0.06 6.03
N GLY A 696 10.28 -0.47 6.89
CA GLY A 696 11.71 -0.60 6.63
C GLY A 696 12.03 -1.51 5.44
N ILE A 697 11.45 -2.71 5.39
CA ILE A 697 11.61 -3.67 4.27
C ILE A 697 11.20 -3.02 2.95
N VAL A 698 10.03 -2.39 2.88
CA VAL A 698 9.55 -1.73 1.66
C VAL A 698 10.54 -0.66 1.21
N THR A 699 11.01 0.19 2.14
CA THR A 699 11.99 1.25 1.82
C THR A 699 13.32 0.67 1.32
N VAL A 700 13.88 -0.31 2.03
CA VAL A 700 15.14 -0.97 1.65
C VAL A 700 15.01 -1.70 0.32
N SER A 701 13.88 -2.38 0.09
CA SER A 701 13.60 -3.08 -1.16
C SER A 701 13.51 -2.14 -2.37
N LEU A 702 12.95 -0.94 -2.20
CA LEU A 702 12.95 0.06 -3.27
C LEU A 702 14.37 0.50 -3.62
N LEU A 703 15.24 0.72 -2.63
CA LEU A 703 16.65 1.05 -2.86
C LEU A 703 17.41 -0.12 -3.50
N ALA A 704 17.22 -1.33 -2.98
CA ALA A 704 17.84 -2.55 -3.53
C ALA A 704 17.45 -2.78 -4.99
N PHE A 705 16.17 -2.61 -5.33
CA PHE A 705 15.74 -2.74 -6.72
C PHE A 705 16.17 -1.55 -7.59
N ALA A 706 16.30 -0.34 -7.05
CA ALA A 706 16.92 0.77 -7.78
C ALA A 706 18.36 0.45 -8.18
N ARG A 707 19.13 -0.22 -7.31
CA ARG A 707 20.46 -0.77 -7.64
C ARG A 707 20.38 -1.81 -8.76
N THR A 708 19.44 -2.77 -8.69
CA THR A 708 19.21 -3.74 -9.79
C THR A 708 18.96 -3.02 -11.13
N VAL A 709 18.18 -1.93 -11.12
CA VAL A 709 17.93 -1.09 -12.30
C VAL A 709 19.19 -0.39 -12.80
N GLN A 710 20.01 0.17 -11.92
CA GLN A 710 21.29 0.79 -12.28
C GLN A 710 22.25 -0.22 -12.92
N ARG A 711 22.38 -1.41 -12.32
CA ARG A 711 23.30 -2.49 -12.78
C ARG A 711 22.78 -3.27 -13.98
N LYS A 712 21.47 -3.22 -14.24
CA LYS A 712 20.75 -4.00 -15.26
C LYS A 712 20.72 -5.52 -15.02
N HIS A 713 21.06 -5.97 -13.82
CA HIS A 713 21.01 -7.35 -13.37
C HIS A 713 20.85 -7.40 -11.85
N PHE A 714 20.34 -8.52 -11.30
CA PHE A 714 20.26 -8.77 -9.86
C PHE A 714 21.65 -9.00 -9.26
N ASP A 715 21.84 -8.70 -7.98
CA ASP A 715 23.14 -8.92 -7.30
C ASP A 715 23.53 -10.42 -7.31
N PHE A 716 22.53 -11.32 -7.30
CA PHE A 716 22.72 -12.75 -7.54
C PHE A 716 21.95 -13.20 -8.79
N GLU A 717 22.69 -13.58 -9.85
CA GLU A 717 22.14 -14.23 -11.04
C GLU A 717 23.00 -15.41 -11.46
N GLN A 718 22.35 -16.56 -11.68
CA GLN A 718 22.97 -17.74 -12.25
C GLN A 718 22.92 -17.70 -13.78
N THR A 719 23.94 -18.27 -14.41
CA THR A 719 23.94 -18.59 -15.83
C THR A 719 22.92 -19.67 -16.15
N GLU A 720 22.50 -19.75 -17.42
CA GLU A 720 21.63 -20.83 -17.92
C GLU A 720 22.11 -22.22 -17.52
N ARG A 721 23.45 -22.43 -17.54
CA ARG A 721 24.07 -23.70 -17.22
C ARG A 721 24.05 -24.02 -15.73
N GLU A 722 24.25 -23.03 -14.86
CA GLU A 722 24.17 -23.22 -13.41
C GLU A 722 22.72 -23.52 -12.98
N VAL A 723 21.73 -22.79 -13.51
CA VAL A 723 20.31 -23.08 -13.27
C VAL A 723 20.00 -24.51 -13.71
N MET A 724 20.42 -24.89 -14.92
CA MET A 724 20.22 -26.24 -15.45
C MET A 724 20.91 -27.31 -14.60
N ASP A 725 22.13 -27.07 -14.12
CA ASP A 725 22.88 -28.03 -13.28
C ASP A 725 22.15 -28.28 -11.95
N ILE A 726 21.69 -27.22 -11.27
CA ILE A 726 20.92 -27.34 -10.02
C ILE A 726 19.61 -28.10 -10.26
N TRP A 727 18.93 -27.82 -11.37
CA TRP A 727 17.61 -28.39 -11.68
C TRP A 727 17.68 -29.85 -12.11
N LEU A 728 18.57 -30.18 -13.06
CA LEU A 728 18.67 -31.51 -13.64
C LEU A 728 19.41 -32.49 -12.73
N SER A 729 20.34 -32.02 -11.89
CA SER A 729 20.98 -32.89 -10.88
C SER A 729 19.97 -33.46 -9.88
N ARG A 730 18.81 -32.81 -9.71
CA ARG A 730 17.73 -33.26 -8.81
C ARG A 730 16.61 -34.01 -9.52
N THR A 731 16.46 -33.84 -10.84
CA THR A 731 15.30 -34.37 -11.59
C THR A 731 15.65 -35.39 -12.68
N ASP A 732 16.91 -35.46 -13.13
CA ASP A 732 17.36 -36.38 -14.18
C ASP A 732 18.55 -37.24 -13.74
N SER A 733 18.32 -38.54 -13.58
CA SER A 733 19.36 -39.49 -13.13
C SER A 733 20.57 -39.59 -14.07
N VAL A 734 20.42 -39.33 -15.37
CA VAL A 734 21.56 -39.34 -16.32
C VAL A 734 22.42 -38.11 -16.11
N TYR A 735 21.78 -36.95 -15.91
CA TYR A 735 22.50 -35.72 -15.63
C TYR A 735 23.24 -35.81 -14.28
N ALA A 736 22.51 -36.21 -13.23
CA ALA A 736 23.07 -36.42 -11.90
C ALA A 736 24.29 -37.37 -11.93
N PHE A 737 24.17 -38.50 -12.64
CA PHE A 737 25.27 -39.45 -12.82
C PHE A 737 26.53 -38.81 -13.39
N ILE A 738 26.42 -38.14 -14.54
CA ILE A 738 27.57 -37.57 -15.22
C ILE A 738 28.15 -36.42 -14.39
N SER A 739 27.32 -35.52 -13.87
CA SER A 739 27.78 -34.39 -13.05
C SER A 739 28.49 -34.86 -11.79
N GLU A 740 27.92 -35.80 -11.04
CA GLU A 740 28.52 -36.34 -9.81
C GLU A 740 29.84 -37.06 -10.09
N TYR A 741 29.87 -37.95 -11.09
CA TYR A 741 31.07 -38.72 -11.38
C TYR A 741 32.16 -37.86 -12.02
N THR A 742 31.80 -36.75 -12.67
CA THR A 742 32.76 -35.73 -13.11
C THR A 742 33.35 -34.99 -11.90
N LYS A 743 32.52 -34.56 -10.94
CA LYS A 743 32.97 -33.91 -9.70
C LYS A 743 33.91 -34.82 -8.89
N ARG A 744 33.65 -36.13 -8.88
CA ARG A 744 34.49 -37.14 -8.21
C ARG A 744 35.73 -37.56 -9.00
N GLY A 745 35.94 -37.06 -10.22
CA GLY A 745 37.07 -37.43 -11.07
C GLY A 745 36.99 -38.82 -11.72
N ILE A 746 35.87 -39.54 -11.57
CA ILE A 746 35.64 -40.85 -12.19
C ILE A 746 35.41 -40.69 -13.70
N ILE A 747 34.77 -39.60 -14.11
CA ILE A 747 34.51 -39.25 -15.50
C ILE A 747 35.29 -37.98 -15.84
N THR A 748 35.98 -38.00 -16.99
CA THR A 748 36.53 -36.78 -17.59
C THR A 748 35.65 -36.39 -18.77
N LEU A 749 35.21 -35.14 -18.80
CA LEU A 749 34.29 -34.59 -19.79
C LEU A 749 34.93 -33.38 -20.49
N ASP A 750 35.24 -33.51 -21.78
CA ASP A 750 35.56 -32.40 -22.67
C ASP A 750 34.99 -32.68 -24.06
N PRO A 751 33.80 -32.13 -24.39
CA PRO A 751 33.13 -32.37 -25.67
C PRO A 751 33.95 -31.98 -26.91
N LYS A 752 34.97 -31.12 -26.75
CA LYS A 752 35.84 -30.68 -27.85
C LYS A 752 37.03 -31.61 -28.07
N ASN A 753 37.33 -32.48 -27.11
CA ASN A 753 38.45 -33.39 -27.17
C ASN A 753 38.04 -34.77 -27.73
N ALA A 754 38.42 -35.04 -28.99
CA ALA A 754 38.09 -36.28 -29.67
C ALA A 754 38.84 -37.53 -29.14
N ASP A 755 39.91 -37.31 -28.39
CA ASP A 755 40.74 -38.36 -27.79
C ASP A 755 40.11 -38.90 -26.51
N LEU A 756 39.22 -38.14 -25.86
CA LEU A 756 38.39 -38.67 -24.78
C LEU A 756 37.26 -39.49 -25.39
N TRP A 757 37.28 -40.80 -25.16
CA TRP A 757 36.18 -41.65 -25.58
C TRP A 757 35.98 -42.83 -24.63
N VAL A 758 34.77 -43.40 -24.68
CA VAL A 758 34.38 -44.60 -23.93
C VAL A 758 33.38 -45.41 -24.73
N LYS A 759 33.41 -46.75 -24.61
CA LYS A 759 32.39 -47.59 -25.23
C LYS A 759 31.03 -47.26 -24.62
N ARG A 760 30.01 -47.07 -25.46
CA ARG A 760 28.65 -46.74 -25.00
C ARG A 760 28.11 -47.75 -23.97
N VAL A 761 28.45 -49.03 -24.15
CA VAL A 761 28.03 -50.11 -23.24
C VAL A 761 28.66 -49.96 -21.87
N GLU A 762 29.94 -49.59 -21.80
CA GLU A 762 30.68 -49.44 -20.54
C GLU A 762 30.15 -48.26 -19.74
N LEU A 763 29.96 -47.10 -20.37
CA LEU A 763 29.40 -45.93 -19.70
C LEU A 763 27.94 -46.16 -19.25
N TYR A 764 27.14 -46.88 -20.05
CA TYR A 764 25.77 -47.23 -19.67
C TYR A 764 25.72 -48.21 -18.50
N ARG A 765 26.66 -49.16 -18.42
CA ARG A 765 26.78 -50.05 -17.26
C ARG A 765 27.10 -49.25 -16.00
N LEU A 766 28.10 -48.38 -16.06
CA LEU A 766 28.47 -47.51 -14.95
C LEU A 766 27.29 -46.63 -14.47
N TYR A 767 26.48 -46.12 -15.42
CA TYR A 767 25.24 -45.40 -15.11
C TYR A 767 24.19 -46.27 -14.41
N LYS A 768 24.01 -47.52 -14.85
CA LYS A 768 23.05 -48.44 -14.21
C LYS A 768 23.48 -48.78 -12.79
N ASP A 769 24.77 -48.95 -12.57
CA ASP A 769 25.33 -49.19 -11.25
C ASP A 769 25.11 -47.97 -10.34
N TYR A 770 25.42 -46.76 -10.83
CA TYR A 770 25.09 -45.51 -10.13
C TYR A 770 23.60 -45.41 -9.77
N CYS A 771 22.70 -45.77 -10.70
CA CYS A 771 21.27 -45.72 -10.41
C CYS A 771 20.86 -46.70 -9.30
N ILE A 772 21.48 -47.89 -9.26
CA ILE A 772 21.24 -48.84 -8.16
C ILE A 772 21.73 -48.22 -6.85
N ASP A 773 22.93 -47.65 -6.84
CA ASP A 773 23.53 -47.04 -5.65
C ASP A 773 22.64 -45.95 -5.06
N GLN A 774 22.12 -45.07 -5.92
CA GLN A 774 21.24 -43.95 -5.55
C GLN A 774 19.77 -44.35 -5.39
N GLY A 775 19.39 -45.61 -5.63
CA GLY A 775 17.99 -46.06 -5.61
C GLY A 775 17.13 -45.49 -6.76
N PHE A 776 17.75 -44.96 -7.81
CA PHE A 776 17.05 -44.41 -8.98
C PHE A 776 16.58 -45.49 -9.94
N LYS A 777 15.40 -45.26 -10.54
CA LYS A 777 14.97 -46.02 -11.72
C LYS A 777 15.71 -45.50 -12.96
N GLY A 778 16.82 -46.16 -13.31
CA GLY A 778 17.60 -45.80 -14.48
C GLY A 778 16.82 -45.91 -15.80
N VAL A 779 17.09 -45.03 -16.76
CA VAL A 779 16.45 -45.02 -18.08
C VAL A 779 17.06 -46.07 -19.02
N GLY A 780 16.32 -46.42 -20.09
CA GLY A 780 16.81 -47.36 -21.10
C GLY A 780 17.95 -46.79 -21.95
N GLY A 781 18.80 -47.66 -22.49
CA GLY A 781 20.03 -47.27 -23.18
C GLY A 781 19.88 -46.32 -24.37
N LYS A 782 18.72 -46.29 -25.05
CA LYS A 782 18.42 -45.28 -26.10
C LYS A 782 18.22 -43.89 -25.49
N ALA A 783 17.44 -43.79 -24.42
CA ALA A 783 17.19 -42.54 -23.70
C ALA A 783 18.47 -42.02 -23.01
N PHE A 784 19.24 -42.92 -22.38
CA PHE A 784 20.55 -42.59 -21.81
C PHE A 784 21.47 -41.94 -22.84
N ALA A 785 21.67 -42.59 -23.99
CA ALA A 785 22.53 -42.05 -25.02
C ALA A 785 22.00 -40.74 -25.61
N ARG A 786 20.68 -40.57 -25.74
CA ARG A 786 20.09 -39.31 -26.17
C ARG A 786 20.41 -38.18 -25.18
N ARG A 787 20.17 -38.39 -23.89
CA ARG A 787 20.40 -37.40 -22.82
C ARG A 787 21.86 -37.03 -22.65
N VAL A 788 22.79 -38.00 -22.73
CA VAL A 788 24.24 -37.72 -22.68
C VAL A 788 24.65 -36.76 -23.81
N ARG A 789 24.09 -36.93 -25.01
CA ARG A 789 24.37 -36.02 -26.14
C ARG A 789 23.73 -34.64 -25.93
N GLU A 790 22.46 -34.59 -25.53
CA GLU A 790 21.70 -33.35 -25.36
C GLU A 790 22.27 -32.47 -24.25
N TYR A 791 22.53 -33.03 -23.06
CA TYR A 791 22.97 -32.27 -21.90
C TYR A 791 24.44 -31.86 -21.94
N PHE A 792 25.30 -32.74 -22.48
CA PHE A 792 26.75 -32.56 -22.39
C PHE A 792 27.40 -32.30 -23.75
N GLY A 793 26.64 -32.22 -24.84
CA GLY A 793 27.18 -31.97 -26.19
C GLY A 793 28.04 -33.11 -26.73
N ILE A 794 27.92 -34.31 -26.15
CA ILE A 794 28.72 -35.48 -26.50
C ILE A 794 28.24 -36.05 -27.84
N MET A 795 29.17 -36.58 -28.64
CA MET A 795 28.84 -37.24 -29.90
C MET A 795 28.88 -38.76 -29.76
N THR A 796 28.15 -39.46 -30.62
CA THR A 796 28.25 -40.92 -30.75
C THR A 796 28.83 -41.26 -32.11
N VAL A 797 29.93 -42.03 -32.11
CA VAL A 797 30.59 -42.49 -33.35
C VAL A 797 30.78 -44.00 -33.32
N LEU A 798 31.12 -44.58 -34.47
CA LEU A 798 31.63 -45.96 -34.55
C LEU A 798 33.16 -45.92 -34.51
N LYS A 799 33.78 -46.51 -33.48
CA LYS A 799 35.23 -46.71 -33.41
C LYS A 799 35.58 -48.18 -33.67
N ASN A 800 36.74 -48.42 -34.27
CA ASN A 800 37.30 -49.76 -34.41
C ASN A 800 38.14 -50.05 -33.15
N VAL A 801 37.75 -51.06 -32.39
CA VAL A 801 38.45 -51.52 -31.19
C VAL A 801 38.67 -53.02 -31.37
N ASP A 802 39.93 -53.44 -31.42
CA ASP A 802 40.34 -54.85 -31.60
C ASP A 802 39.68 -55.55 -32.81
N GLY A 803 39.61 -54.84 -33.95
CA GLY A 803 39.02 -55.35 -35.19
C GLY A 803 37.48 -55.36 -35.23
N LYS A 804 36.80 -54.91 -34.16
CA LYS A 804 35.33 -54.83 -34.09
C LYS A 804 34.85 -53.38 -34.06
N ARG A 805 33.81 -53.07 -34.84
CA ARG A 805 33.15 -51.76 -34.80
C ARG A 805 32.24 -51.65 -33.58
N VAL A 806 32.56 -50.75 -32.67
CA VAL A 806 31.78 -50.48 -31.45
C VAL A 806 31.24 -49.05 -31.46
N ARG A 807 30.05 -48.85 -30.88
CA ARG A 807 29.51 -47.51 -30.64
C ARG A 807 30.21 -46.90 -29.44
N ALA A 808 30.85 -45.75 -29.63
CA ALA A 808 31.57 -45.02 -28.60
C ALA A 808 30.98 -43.61 -28.43
N PHE A 809 31.03 -43.09 -27.20
CA PHE A 809 30.87 -41.67 -26.94
C PHE A 809 32.22 -40.97 -27.09
N VAL A 810 32.22 -39.76 -27.64
CA VAL A 810 33.42 -38.94 -27.87
C VAL A 810 33.27 -37.61 -27.14
N GLY A 811 34.36 -37.17 -26.51
CA GLY A 811 34.41 -36.05 -25.58
C GLY A 811 34.18 -36.45 -24.12
N ILE A 812 34.18 -37.75 -23.83
CA ILE A 812 33.95 -38.30 -22.48
C ILE A 812 34.72 -39.61 -22.33
N THR A 813 35.44 -39.77 -21.22
CA THR A 813 36.11 -41.03 -20.87
C THR A 813 35.93 -41.35 -19.39
N ILE A 814 36.21 -42.59 -19.01
CA ILE A 814 36.20 -43.06 -17.62
C ILE A 814 37.66 -43.19 -17.19
N ASP A 815 37.99 -42.67 -16.01
CA ASP A 815 39.31 -42.89 -15.41
C ASP A 815 39.45 -44.36 -15.00
N GLU A 816 40.39 -45.08 -15.61
CA GLU A 816 40.51 -46.53 -15.42
C GLU A 816 40.95 -46.91 -14.00
N LEU A 817 41.74 -46.07 -13.32
CA LEU A 817 42.14 -46.30 -11.93
C LEU A 817 40.96 -46.17 -10.98
N SER A 818 40.17 -45.10 -11.12
CA SER A 818 38.96 -44.86 -10.35
C SER A 818 37.91 -45.94 -10.61
N LYS A 819 37.78 -46.39 -11.86
CA LYS A 819 36.91 -47.51 -12.23
C LYS A 819 37.39 -48.83 -11.61
N ALA A 820 38.69 -49.14 -11.65
CA ALA A 820 39.24 -50.35 -11.05
C ALA A 820 39.04 -50.36 -9.53
N GLN A 821 39.19 -49.21 -8.86
CA GLN A 821 38.88 -49.05 -7.44
C GLN A 821 37.40 -49.30 -7.13
N LEU A 822 36.50 -48.77 -7.97
CA LEU A 822 35.06 -49.04 -7.86
C LEU A 822 34.78 -50.54 -8.05
N ASP A 823 35.27 -51.15 -9.13
CA ASP A 823 35.07 -52.57 -9.46
C ASP A 823 35.58 -53.51 -8.34
N MET A 824 36.76 -53.21 -7.75
CA MET A 824 37.31 -53.97 -6.63
C MET A 824 36.43 -53.86 -5.38
N SER A 825 35.80 -52.72 -5.14
CA SER A 825 34.80 -52.58 -4.08
C SER A 825 33.57 -53.47 -4.30
N TYR A 826 33.15 -53.76 -5.53
CA TYR A 826 32.01 -54.67 -5.79
C TYR A 826 32.34 -56.13 -5.50
N ALA A 827 33.56 -56.59 -5.82
CA ALA A 827 33.95 -57.99 -5.61
C ALA A 827 33.86 -58.37 -4.13
N ASN A 828 34.32 -57.49 -3.24
CA ASN A 828 34.27 -57.70 -1.79
C ASN A 828 32.84 -57.72 -1.22
N ILE A 829 31.89 -57.05 -1.89
CA ILE A 829 30.49 -56.97 -1.47
C ILE A 829 29.71 -58.28 -1.80
N LEU A 830 30.13 -59.02 -2.84
CA LEU A 830 29.39 -60.22 -3.27
C LEU A 830 29.45 -61.36 -2.23
N ASP A 831 30.61 -61.56 -1.62
CA ASP A 831 30.79 -62.55 -0.56
C ASP A 831 29.97 -62.21 0.69
N GLU A 832 29.90 -60.91 1.02
CA GLU A 832 29.06 -60.37 2.07
C GLU A 832 27.57 -60.64 1.79
N PHE A 833 27.11 -60.45 0.54
CA PHE A 833 25.74 -60.74 0.14
C PHE A 833 25.38 -62.23 0.22
N ILE A 834 26.28 -63.12 -0.23
CA ILE A 834 26.07 -64.57 -0.14
C ILE A 834 25.96 -65.01 1.32
N ASN A 835 26.81 -64.48 2.20
CA ASN A 835 26.75 -64.77 3.63
C ASN A 835 25.48 -64.21 4.26
N TYR A 836 25.05 -63.00 3.86
CA TYR A 836 23.81 -62.40 4.33
C TYR A 836 22.57 -63.23 3.95
N ILE A 837 22.52 -63.80 2.73
CA ILE A 837 21.43 -64.72 2.33
C ILE A 837 21.42 -65.96 3.21
N LYS A 838 22.59 -66.60 3.41
CA LYS A 838 22.69 -67.82 4.24
C LYS A 838 22.18 -67.59 5.66
N ASN A 839 22.52 -66.45 6.25
CA ASN A 839 22.14 -66.10 7.62
C ASN A 839 20.67 -65.69 7.76
N ASN A 840 20.00 -65.31 6.66
CA ASN A 840 18.63 -64.80 6.67
C ASN A 840 17.68 -65.64 5.79
N ASN A 841 18.01 -66.90 5.53
CA ASN A 841 17.18 -67.79 4.70
C ASN A 841 15.78 -67.98 5.31
N GLY A 842 14.74 -67.76 4.51
CA GLY A 842 13.34 -67.78 4.92
C GLY A 842 12.85 -66.52 5.64
N ALA A 843 13.70 -65.51 5.86
CA ALA A 843 13.30 -64.28 6.51
C ALA A 843 12.52 -63.37 5.54
N ILE A 844 11.49 -62.71 6.06
CA ILE A 844 10.79 -61.60 5.40
C ILE A 844 11.28 -60.33 6.06
N LYS A 845 11.92 -59.45 5.29
CA LYS A 845 12.47 -58.18 5.79
C LYS A 845 11.93 -56.99 5.01
N GLU A 846 11.66 -55.92 5.72
CA GLU A 846 11.44 -54.63 5.10
C GLU A 846 12.77 -54.00 4.66
N PHE A 847 12.74 -53.17 3.61
CA PHE A 847 13.94 -52.56 3.05
C PHE A 847 14.75 -51.78 4.09
N TRP A 848 14.07 -51.05 4.98
CA TRP A 848 14.75 -50.28 6.02
C TRP A 848 15.51 -51.15 7.02
N GLU A 849 15.06 -52.39 7.26
CA GLU A 849 15.78 -53.35 8.11
C GLU A 849 17.06 -53.82 7.44
N ILE A 850 16.98 -54.10 6.13
CA ILE A 850 18.13 -54.45 5.30
C ILE A 850 19.15 -53.29 5.28
N VAL A 851 18.69 -52.05 5.10
CA VAL A 851 19.55 -50.85 5.18
C VAL A 851 20.23 -50.74 6.53
N ARG A 852 19.49 -50.94 7.63
CA ARG A 852 20.05 -50.89 9.00
C ARG A 852 21.12 -51.96 9.22
N GLU A 853 20.93 -53.16 8.70
CA GLU A 853 21.84 -54.29 8.88
C GLU A 853 23.12 -54.17 8.05
N PHE A 854 23.03 -53.67 6.81
CA PHE A 854 24.21 -53.35 6.02
C PHE A 854 24.91 -52.05 6.46
N GLY A 855 24.21 -51.20 7.23
CA GLY A 855 24.70 -49.87 7.65
C GLY A 855 24.89 -48.88 6.50
N ASP A 856 24.51 -49.25 5.27
CA ASP A 856 24.72 -48.49 4.05
C ASP A 856 23.59 -48.77 3.05
N GLN A 857 22.90 -47.70 2.63
CA GLN A 857 21.74 -47.80 1.75
C GLN A 857 22.13 -48.23 0.32
N ALA A 858 23.30 -47.82 -0.18
CA ALA A 858 23.76 -48.22 -1.51
C ALA A 858 24.08 -49.72 -1.54
N LYS A 859 24.70 -50.26 -0.48
CA LYS A 859 24.91 -51.70 -0.30
C LYS A 859 23.58 -52.45 -0.23
N ALA A 860 22.61 -51.97 0.54
CA ALA A 860 21.29 -52.58 0.61
C ALA A 860 20.55 -52.56 -0.75
N ASN A 861 20.58 -51.45 -1.48
CA ASN A 861 20.03 -51.35 -2.84
C ASN A 861 20.67 -52.38 -3.79
N ARG A 862 22.00 -52.49 -3.75
CA ARG A 862 22.75 -53.48 -4.53
C ARG A 862 22.38 -54.91 -4.14
N PHE A 863 22.28 -55.20 -2.84
CA PHE A 863 21.89 -56.50 -2.32
C PHE A 863 20.53 -56.91 -2.86
N VAL A 864 19.51 -56.08 -2.66
CA VAL A 864 18.14 -56.37 -3.11
C VAL A 864 18.08 -56.57 -4.62
N THR A 865 18.73 -55.68 -5.39
CA THR A 865 18.76 -55.78 -6.85
C THR A 865 19.42 -57.08 -7.31
N TRP A 866 20.59 -57.42 -6.74
CA TRP A 866 21.31 -58.65 -7.06
C TRP A 866 20.51 -59.89 -6.64
N CYS A 867 19.93 -59.88 -5.44
CA CYS A 867 19.17 -60.99 -4.86
C CYS A 867 17.91 -61.29 -5.69
N LEU A 868 17.15 -60.27 -6.11
CA LEU A 868 16.00 -60.41 -7.00
C LEU A 868 16.41 -60.93 -8.38
N GLN A 869 17.47 -60.38 -8.98
CA GLN A 869 17.94 -60.82 -10.31
C GLN A 869 18.39 -62.28 -10.32
N ARG A 870 19.02 -62.74 -9.24
CA ARG A 870 19.46 -64.13 -9.06
C ARG A 870 18.37 -65.05 -8.53
N ARG A 871 17.17 -64.52 -8.24
CA ARG A 871 16.02 -65.24 -7.66
C ARG A 871 16.28 -65.81 -6.26
N PHE A 872 17.20 -65.20 -5.52
CA PHE A 872 17.39 -65.45 -4.10
C PHE A 872 16.46 -64.60 -3.23
N CYS A 873 15.76 -63.62 -3.80
CA CYS A 873 14.74 -62.86 -3.10
C CYS A 873 13.43 -62.83 -3.90
N TYR A 874 12.30 -62.79 -3.20
CA TYR A 874 10.99 -62.50 -3.77
C TYR A 874 10.38 -61.27 -3.12
N GLN A 875 9.88 -60.33 -3.94
CA GLN A 875 9.22 -59.13 -3.45
C GLN A 875 7.77 -59.44 -3.07
N ARG A 876 7.41 -59.22 -1.79
CA ARG A 876 6.07 -59.50 -1.21
C ARG A 876 5.22 -58.25 -0.97
N GLY A 877 5.79 -57.07 -1.20
CA GLY A 877 5.15 -55.76 -1.05
C GLY A 877 5.99 -54.66 -1.70
N ILE A 878 5.69 -53.39 -1.47
CA ILE A 878 6.46 -52.27 -2.06
C ILE A 878 7.93 -52.35 -1.60
N ASP A 879 8.16 -52.53 -0.31
CA ASP A 879 9.49 -52.55 0.31
C ASP A 879 9.76 -53.81 1.14
N VAL A 880 9.12 -54.95 0.82
CA VAL A 880 9.22 -56.20 1.60
C VAL A 880 9.82 -57.31 0.75
N PHE A 881 10.88 -57.95 1.26
CA PHE A 881 11.64 -58.97 0.57
C PHE A 881 11.72 -60.26 1.39
N GLU A 882 11.30 -61.36 0.78
CA GLU A 882 11.50 -62.71 1.31
C GLU A 882 12.80 -63.29 0.74
N ILE A 883 13.72 -63.71 1.61
CA ILE A 883 15.07 -64.15 1.24
C ILE A 883 15.13 -65.69 1.21
N HIS A 884 15.73 -66.26 0.17
CA HIS A 884 15.96 -67.69 0.00
C HIS A 884 17.36 -67.98 -0.54
N THR A 885 17.95 -69.08 -0.07
CA THR A 885 19.21 -69.64 -0.59
C THR A 885 19.06 -70.39 -1.89
#